data_AF-A0A091MVS6-F1
#
_entry.id   AF-A0A091MVS6-F1
#
_cell.length_a   1.000
_cell.length_b   1.000
_cell.length_c   1.000
_cell.angle_alpha   90.00
_cell.angle_beta   90.00
_cell.angle_gamma   90.00
#
_symmetry.space_group_name_H-M   'P 1'
#
loop_
_entity.id
_entity.type
_entity.pdbx_description
1 polymer ?
#
loop_
_entity_poly.entity_id
_entity_poly.type
_entity_poly.pdbx_seq_one_letter_code
_entity_poly.pdbx_strand_id
1 'polypeptide(L)'
;SSLCYLLTVRVIRARNIQRADVLSQTDCFVSLWLPTASAEKFQTKAIKNCKDPVWNETFYFRIQSQVKNVLELALYDKDVVTQDDHLFTVYFDIAKLSLGEKVFMHFKCDSQRQEELEVGFALDNISGPPETIITNGVLVSRKVCSLEVQVVEKKKKKKKKEKSLKKKEFSFKVQGSYEGTQDIMLGSDLVFNSPSPAKFHYARYKQPTLDVTLPGKKQPPSFVCYNYCPNVELHSFPSGKNTLLAGIFFFPHLCFSPDHLDVRLGFDLCAQEQEFLRKRHKYVAPALKKLLQLEQDLLEHETPVVAIMTTGGGMRSLTALYGSLQGLKKLNILDCATYLTGLSGTTWTMSNLYRDAHWSQKDLDKQISEARKHMTKCKINSLSLEYLKYYNKQLCQRKREGRKTSFIDLWGLVLESLLHDGKDNHRLSDQQRAVEHGQNPLPIYTAVNVKNNYSTLDFKEWVEFTPYEVGLQKYGAFVRTEDFGSEFFMGRLMKKIPESRICFLEGIWSSLFSFNVLYIWNLSHSSEDFWHRWTRDKIDNIEEEPLLPLKPHELGTRLSTPPGPLSSALRGALTDRLCIAQEHNFLKGFQMHNGYLENQHFCRWKDTVLDTFPNQLTPSEEFLSLVDTGFFINTSVMPLLKPERKVDVILHLNYSAGSQTRALDQTCKYCSEQGIIFPRVDFSEDDKKNLKECYLFDGAETPGAPVLLFFPLINDTFQKYKAPGQKRSESEMEDGKVDLYGSCSPYSTYSIQYTEKVYDRLVHLGEYNILNNKDLIMQALHTAVARKKQKKK
;
A
#
# COMPACT_ATOMS: atom_id res chain seq x y z
N SER A 1 -0.55 5.60 28.29
CA SER A 1 0.89 5.86 28.47
C SER A 1 1.62 4.55 28.72
N SER A 2 2.82 4.37 28.17
CA SER A 2 3.58 3.12 28.20
C SER A 2 5.03 3.32 28.62
N LEU A 3 5.60 2.31 29.28
CA LEU A 3 6.98 2.32 29.78
C LEU A 3 8.01 2.17 28.66
N CYS A 4 9.14 2.87 28.81
CA CYS A 4 10.34 2.65 28.01
C CYS A 4 11.38 1.89 28.85
N TYR A 5 12.20 1.09 28.19
CA TYR A 5 13.29 0.33 28.81
C TYR A 5 14.65 0.71 28.20
N LEU A 6 15.72 0.44 28.95
CA LEU A 6 17.10 0.55 28.49
C LEU A 6 17.55 -0.84 28.07
N LEU A 7 17.81 -1.02 26.78
CA LEU A 7 18.45 -2.21 26.25
C LEU A 7 19.95 -1.95 26.18
N THR A 8 20.72 -2.75 26.91
CA THR A 8 22.17 -2.83 26.80
C THR A 8 22.53 -4.02 25.92
N VAL A 9 23.31 -3.79 24.87
CA VAL A 9 23.79 -4.82 23.95
C VAL A 9 25.32 -4.81 23.98
N ARG A 10 25.92 -5.89 24.46
CA ARG A 10 27.37 -6.09 24.48
C ARG A 10 27.75 -7.10 23.42
N VAL A 11 28.36 -6.64 22.33
CA VAL A 11 28.93 -7.54 21.30
C VAL A 11 30.27 -8.06 21.81
N ILE A 12 30.34 -9.36 22.08
CA ILE A 12 31.48 -9.96 22.78
C ILE A 12 32.49 -10.45 21.76
N ARG A 13 32.12 -11.45 20.96
CA ARG A 13 33.00 -12.09 19.98
C ARG A 13 32.22 -12.83 18.90
N ALA A 14 32.90 -13.16 17.81
CA ALA A 14 32.46 -14.17 16.86
C ALA A 14 33.51 -15.28 16.76
N ARG A 15 33.12 -16.46 16.26
CA ARG A 15 34.00 -17.63 16.10
C ARG A 15 33.84 -18.30 14.76
N ASN A 16 34.93 -18.90 14.29
CA ASN A 16 35.00 -19.70 13.06
C ASN A 16 34.55 -18.98 11.78
N ILE A 17 34.66 -17.66 11.71
CA ILE A 17 34.18 -16.87 10.56
C ILE A 17 34.94 -17.25 9.27
N GLN A 18 34.18 -17.55 8.22
CA GLN A 18 34.72 -17.87 6.89
C GLN A 18 35.55 -16.74 6.29
N ARG A 19 36.50 -17.11 5.42
CA ARG A 19 37.24 -16.20 4.54
C ARG A 19 36.32 -15.72 3.41
N ALA A 20 36.04 -14.43 3.30
CA ALA A 20 35.35 -13.88 2.13
C ALA A 20 36.29 -13.82 0.91
N ASP A 21 37.56 -13.47 1.15
CA ASP A 21 38.59 -13.30 0.12
C ASP A 21 39.52 -14.50 -0.11
N VAL A 22 39.97 -14.66 -1.36
CA VAL A 22 40.96 -15.70 -1.76
C VAL A 22 42.36 -15.42 -1.17
N LEU A 23 42.68 -14.15 -0.88
CA LEU A 23 44.05 -13.70 -0.57
C LEU A 23 44.28 -13.19 0.88
N SER A 24 43.25 -12.72 1.62
CA SER A 24 43.35 -12.16 2.98
C SER A 24 42.38 -12.83 3.96
N GLN A 25 42.68 -12.82 5.27
CA GLN A 25 41.66 -13.21 6.27
C GLN A 25 40.68 -12.05 6.45
N THR A 26 39.49 -12.33 6.97
CA THR A 26 38.40 -11.35 7.08
C THR A 26 38.71 -10.26 8.11
N ASP A 27 38.43 -9.02 7.75
CA ASP A 27 38.46 -7.83 8.57
C ASP A 27 37.06 -7.59 9.17
N CYS A 28 36.68 -8.39 10.16
CA CYS A 28 35.30 -8.45 10.65
C CYS A 28 34.87 -7.25 11.52
N PHE A 29 33.64 -6.80 11.31
CA PHE A 29 32.90 -5.94 12.25
C PHE A 29 31.42 -6.30 12.31
N VAL A 30 30.76 -5.96 13.42
CA VAL A 30 29.32 -6.17 13.60
C VAL A 30 28.61 -4.83 13.53
N SER A 31 27.60 -4.75 12.66
CA SER A 31 26.65 -3.64 12.61
C SER A 31 25.40 -4.01 13.41
N LEU A 32 24.94 -3.08 14.25
CA LEU A 32 23.72 -3.18 15.04
C LEU A 32 22.71 -2.16 14.53
N TRP A 33 21.51 -2.61 14.19
CA TRP A 33 20.42 -1.73 13.76
C TRP A 33 19.12 -2.04 14.48
N LEU A 34 18.56 -1.02 15.14
CA LEU A 34 17.26 -1.07 15.79
C LEU A 34 16.46 0.18 15.41
N PRO A 35 15.77 0.17 14.25
CA PRO A 35 15.13 1.35 13.67
C PRO A 35 13.99 1.91 14.52
N THR A 36 13.49 1.14 15.50
CA THR A 36 12.48 1.60 16.45
C THR A 36 13.04 2.52 17.53
N ALA A 37 14.34 2.39 17.83
CA ALA A 37 15.05 3.10 18.90
C ALA A 37 16.05 4.16 18.38
N SER A 38 16.74 3.88 17.27
CA SER A 38 17.71 4.80 16.64
C SER A 38 17.49 4.85 15.13
N ALA A 39 17.75 6.00 14.51
CA ALA A 39 17.79 6.11 13.05
C ALA A 39 19.12 5.61 12.47
N GLU A 40 20.19 5.63 13.27
CA GLU A 40 21.54 5.26 12.84
C GLU A 40 21.85 3.79 13.16
N LYS A 41 22.69 3.19 12.32
CA LYS A 41 23.34 1.92 12.62
C LYS A 41 24.54 2.18 13.52
N PHE A 42 24.67 1.37 14.57
CA PHE A 42 25.91 1.32 15.34
C PHE A 42 26.83 0.26 14.74
N GLN A 43 28.13 0.37 14.96
CA GLN A 43 29.08 -0.62 14.50
C GLN A 43 30.21 -0.78 15.52
N THR A 44 30.73 -1.99 15.64
CA THR A 44 31.97 -2.25 16.37
C THR A 44 33.19 -1.78 15.57
N LYS A 45 34.36 -1.76 16.20
CA LYS A 45 35.63 -1.61 15.50
C LYS A 45 35.89 -2.82 14.60
N ALA A 46 36.42 -2.59 13.40
CA ALA A 46 36.89 -3.67 12.56
C ALA A 46 38.15 -4.32 13.14
N ILE A 47 38.13 -5.64 13.31
CA ILE A 47 39.29 -6.43 13.74
C ILE A 47 39.87 -7.09 12.49
N LYS A 48 41.12 -6.76 12.19
CA LYS A 48 41.75 -7.18 10.95
C LYS A 48 42.26 -8.61 10.99
N ASN A 49 42.14 -9.33 9.87
CA ASN A 49 42.66 -10.67 9.65
C ASN A 49 42.45 -11.62 10.84
N CYS A 50 41.20 -11.76 11.30
CA CYS A 50 40.90 -12.58 12.48
C CYS A 50 39.59 -13.35 12.31
N LYS A 51 39.66 -14.69 12.38
CA LYS A 51 38.49 -15.58 12.31
C LYS A 51 37.69 -15.66 13.61
N ASP A 52 38.31 -15.29 14.72
CA ASP A 52 37.72 -15.31 16.07
C ASP A 52 37.80 -13.91 16.70
N PRO A 53 37.20 -12.88 16.08
CA PRO A 53 37.30 -11.50 16.54
C PRO A 53 36.64 -11.32 17.91
N VAL A 54 37.29 -10.59 18.81
CA VAL A 54 36.79 -10.24 20.15
C VAL A 54 36.70 -8.72 20.28
N TRP A 55 35.47 -8.19 20.28
CA TRP A 55 35.21 -6.74 20.33
C TRP A 55 35.01 -6.23 21.76
N ASN A 56 34.17 -6.91 22.55
CA ASN A 56 33.76 -6.45 23.89
C ASN A 56 33.21 -5.00 23.92
N GLU A 57 32.46 -4.61 22.90
CA GLU A 57 31.88 -3.27 22.79
C GLU A 57 30.42 -3.27 23.24
N THR A 58 30.00 -2.21 23.94
CA THR A 58 28.66 -2.10 24.54
C THR A 58 27.90 -0.91 23.98
N PHE A 59 26.66 -1.15 23.56
CA PHE A 59 25.75 -0.19 22.97
C PHE A 59 24.46 -0.09 23.81
N TYR A 60 23.80 1.07 23.76
CA TYR A 60 22.64 1.38 24.58
C TYR A 60 21.49 1.91 23.73
N PHE A 61 20.32 1.28 23.84
CA PHE A 61 19.11 1.68 23.13
C PHE A 61 17.99 1.96 24.12
N ARG A 62 17.28 3.08 23.91
CA ARG A 62 16.01 3.32 24.61
C ARG A 62 14.86 2.76 23.78
N ILE A 63 14.22 1.70 24.27
CA ILE A 63 13.15 0.99 23.54
C ILE A 63 11.77 1.27 24.13
N GLN A 64 10.74 1.22 23.29
CA GLN A 64 9.34 1.33 23.70
C GLN A 64 8.71 -0.07 23.78
N SER A 65 8.17 -0.44 24.94
CA SER A 65 7.68 -1.79 25.22
C SER A 65 6.49 -2.24 24.36
N GLN A 66 5.66 -1.31 23.90
CA GLN A 66 4.49 -1.60 23.05
C GLN A 66 4.83 -1.67 21.56
N VAL A 67 6.09 -1.41 21.20
CA VAL A 67 6.58 -1.50 19.83
C VAL A 67 7.30 -2.83 19.65
N LYS A 68 7.16 -3.44 18.47
CA LYS A 68 7.93 -4.63 18.10
C LYS A 68 9.39 -4.24 17.87
N ASN A 69 10.27 -4.57 18.81
CA ASN A 69 11.70 -4.24 18.76
C ASN A 69 12.49 -5.46 18.29
N VAL A 70 12.80 -5.51 16.99
CA VAL A 70 13.69 -6.53 16.42
C VAL A 70 15.04 -5.90 16.14
N LEU A 71 16.06 -6.37 16.86
CA LEU A 71 17.44 -5.95 16.68
C LEU A 71 18.07 -6.76 15.55
N GLU A 72 18.70 -6.05 14.61
CA GLU A 72 19.45 -6.64 13.51
C GLU A 72 20.94 -6.58 13.84
N LEU A 73 21.59 -7.74 13.88
CA LEU A 73 23.01 -7.91 14.11
C LEU A 73 23.62 -8.48 12.82
N ALA A 74 24.23 -7.61 12.02
CA ALA A 74 24.82 -7.98 10.73
C ALA A 74 26.34 -8.05 10.85
N LEU A 75 26.93 -9.18 10.46
CA LEU A 75 28.38 -9.36 10.40
C LEU A 75 28.86 -9.04 8.97
N TYR A 76 29.88 -8.21 8.87
CA TYR A 76 30.50 -7.80 7.61
C TYR A 76 31.99 -8.13 7.60
N ASP A 77 32.52 -8.42 6.42
CA ASP A 77 33.94 -8.36 6.12
C ASP A 77 34.26 -7.00 5.48
N LYS A 78 35.26 -6.31 6.02
CA LYS A 78 35.59 -4.95 5.60
C LYS A 78 36.58 -4.97 4.44
N ASP A 79 36.15 -4.42 3.31
CA ASP A 79 36.98 -4.33 2.13
C ASP A 79 37.59 -2.94 1.95
N VAL A 80 38.84 -2.91 1.49
CA VAL A 80 39.57 -1.65 1.24
C VAL A 80 39.25 -1.06 -0.13
N VAL A 81 38.83 -1.90 -1.09
CA VAL A 81 38.66 -1.52 -2.52
C VAL A 81 37.22 -1.72 -3.00
N THR A 82 36.54 -2.75 -2.53
CA THR A 82 35.15 -3.11 -2.86
C THR A 82 34.18 -2.68 -1.74
N GLN A 83 32.88 -2.85 -1.99
CA GLN A 83 31.87 -2.67 -0.95
C GLN A 83 31.99 -3.83 0.05
N ASP A 84 31.96 -3.53 1.36
CA ASP A 84 32.06 -4.52 2.44
C ASP A 84 31.14 -5.73 2.20
N ASP A 85 31.72 -6.93 2.25
CA ASP A 85 31.02 -8.19 2.02
C ASP A 85 30.10 -8.51 3.21
N HIS A 86 28.80 -8.61 2.93
CA HIS A 86 27.79 -8.98 3.94
C HIS A 86 27.76 -10.49 4.13
N LEU A 87 28.15 -10.96 5.32
CA LEU A 87 28.22 -12.39 5.60
C LEU A 87 26.84 -12.94 6.00
N PHE A 88 26.27 -12.41 7.07
CA PHE A 88 24.95 -12.80 7.56
C PHE A 88 24.31 -11.73 8.45
N THR A 89 22.99 -11.84 8.66
CA THR A 89 22.26 -11.04 9.65
C THR A 89 21.46 -11.92 10.59
N VAL A 90 21.63 -11.70 11.90
CA VAL A 90 20.79 -12.26 12.95
C VAL A 90 19.69 -11.25 13.31
N TYR A 91 18.43 -11.71 13.28
CA TYR A 91 17.27 -10.96 13.73
C TYR A 91 16.85 -11.46 15.11
N PHE A 92 17.05 -10.62 16.13
CA PHE A 92 16.75 -10.98 17.51
C PHE A 92 15.61 -10.12 18.07
N ASP A 93 14.51 -10.78 18.46
CA ASP A 93 13.36 -10.12 19.08
C ASP A 93 13.63 -9.84 20.57
N ILE A 94 13.67 -8.56 20.91
CA ILE A 94 13.95 -8.10 22.26
C ILE A 94 12.84 -8.50 23.25
N ALA A 95 11.64 -8.82 22.76
CA ALA A 95 10.54 -9.30 23.60
C ALA A 95 10.88 -10.58 24.38
N LYS A 96 11.87 -11.37 23.90
CA LYS A 96 12.37 -12.58 24.59
C LYS A 96 13.06 -12.27 25.91
N LEU A 97 13.69 -11.10 26.02
CA LEU A 97 14.47 -10.73 27.21
C LEU A 97 13.55 -10.44 28.40
N SER A 98 13.99 -10.84 29.59
CA SER A 98 13.32 -10.52 30.85
C SER A 98 13.90 -9.25 31.46
N LEU A 99 13.05 -8.48 32.11
CA LEU A 99 13.44 -7.23 32.75
C LEU A 99 14.32 -7.52 33.98
N GLY A 100 15.45 -6.85 34.09
CA GLY A 100 16.43 -6.98 35.18
C GLY A 100 17.39 -8.17 35.05
N GLU A 101 17.25 -9.00 34.02
CA GLU A 101 18.11 -10.15 33.78
C GLU A 101 19.19 -9.84 32.74
N LYS A 102 20.41 -10.33 32.99
CA LYS A 102 21.50 -10.33 32.01
C LYS A 102 21.58 -11.69 31.35
N VAL A 103 21.50 -11.72 30.03
CA VAL A 103 21.50 -12.94 29.23
C VAL A 103 22.67 -12.90 28.26
N PHE A 104 23.40 -14.00 28.11
CA PHE A 104 24.45 -14.15 27.10
C PHE A 104 23.96 -15.13 26.05
N MET A 105 23.72 -14.62 24.85
CA MET A 105 23.18 -15.40 23.74
C MET A 105 24.30 -15.83 22.81
N HIS A 106 24.22 -17.09 22.40
CA HIS A 106 25.08 -17.71 21.41
C HIS A 106 24.23 -17.99 20.17
N PHE A 107 24.48 -17.23 19.10
CA PHE A 107 23.77 -17.39 17.83
C PHE A 107 24.59 -18.32 16.93
N LYS A 108 24.09 -19.54 16.70
CA LYS A 108 24.71 -20.51 15.79
C LYS A 108 24.31 -20.17 14.35
N CYS A 109 25.20 -19.49 13.63
CA CYS A 109 24.95 -19.00 12.28
C CYS A 109 25.16 -20.10 11.21
N ASP A 110 25.99 -21.10 11.47
CA ASP A 110 26.08 -22.31 10.64
C ASP A 110 26.38 -23.52 11.53
N SER A 111 25.43 -24.46 11.63
CA SER A 111 25.55 -25.64 12.47
C SER A 111 26.56 -26.66 11.94
N GLN A 112 26.77 -26.73 10.62
CA GLN A 112 27.77 -27.61 10.01
C GLN A 112 29.19 -27.06 10.21
N ARG A 113 29.32 -25.73 10.29
CA ARG A 113 30.62 -25.03 10.29
C ARG A 113 30.99 -24.42 11.64
N GLN A 114 30.10 -24.53 12.63
CA GLN A 114 30.28 -24.01 13.99
C GLN A 114 30.54 -22.48 14.00
N GLU A 115 29.96 -21.74 13.06
CA GLU A 115 30.01 -20.28 13.06
C GLU A 115 29.09 -19.73 14.14
N GLU A 116 29.61 -18.86 15.00
CA GLU A 116 28.92 -18.42 16.21
C GLU A 116 29.14 -16.92 16.45
N LEU A 117 28.08 -16.21 16.84
CA LEU A 117 28.13 -14.83 17.34
C LEU A 117 27.65 -14.79 18.79
N GLU A 118 28.50 -14.29 19.69
CA GLU A 118 28.20 -14.17 21.13
C GLU A 118 27.87 -12.72 21.51
N VAL A 119 26.68 -12.52 22.09
CA VAL A 119 26.17 -11.20 22.47
C VAL A 119 25.53 -11.24 23.84
N GLY A 120 25.96 -10.34 24.72
CA GLY A 120 25.33 -10.10 26.02
C GLY A 120 24.20 -9.07 25.91
N PHE A 121 23.06 -9.36 26.53
CA PHE A 121 21.90 -8.48 26.60
C PHE A 121 21.52 -8.20 28.05
N ALA A 122 21.07 -6.98 28.32
CA ALA A 122 20.40 -6.62 29.57
C ALA A 122 19.25 -5.67 29.27
N LEU A 123 18.11 -5.87 29.92
CA LEU A 123 16.95 -5.01 29.79
C LEU A 123 16.60 -4.40 31.15
N ASP A 124 16.76 -3.08 31.29
CA ASP A 124 16.59 -2.37 32.55
C ASP A 124 15.46 -1.33 32.50
N ASN A 125 14.88 -1.02 33.65
CA ASN A 125 13.95 0.09 33.81
C ASN A 125 14.67 1.44 33.67
N ILE A 126 14.05 2.38 32.95
CA ILE A 126 14.54 3.77 32.89
C ILE A 126 13.67 4.64 33.80
N SER A 127 14.32 5.48 34.60
CA SER A 127 13.65 6.56 35.34
C SER A 127 13.14 7.64 34.36
N GLY A 128 11.83 7.84 34.29
CA GLY A 128 11.24 8.91 33.48
C GLY A 128 9.71 8.76 33.32
N PRO A 129 9.01 9.80 32.84
CA PRO A 129 7.58 9.71 32.60
C PRO A 129 7.30 8.71 31.46
N PRO A 130 6.20 7.93 31.56
CA PRO A 130 5.80 7.03 30.50
C PRO A 130 5.48 7.82 29.22
N GLU A 131 5.69 7.20 28.06
CA GLU A 131 5.38 7.78 26.76
C GLU A 131 3.89 7.61 26.45
N THR A 132 3.21 8.70 26.10
CA THR A 132 1.87 8.60 25.50
C THR A 132 2.01 8.16 24.05
N ILE A 133 1.39 7.03 23.70
CA ILE A 133 1.34 6.47 22.35
C ILE A 133 -0.11 6.33 21.90
N ILE A 134 -0.33 6.29 20.58
CA ILE A 134 -1.65 6.02 19.97
C ILE A 134 -1.51 4.75 19.12
N THR A 135 -2.44 3.79 19.26
CA THR A 135 -2.36 2.50 18.56
C THR A 135 -3.74 1.90 18.30
N ASN A 136 -3.86 1.10 17.23
CA ASN A 136 -4.98 0.20 16.95
C ASN A 136 -4.63 -1.27 17.24
N GLY A 137 -3.54 -1.55 17.97
CA GLY A 137 -3.03 -2.90 18.22
C GLY A 137 -2.15 -3.48 17.11
N VAL A 138 -1.99 -2.77 15.98
CA VAL A 138 -1.09 -3.16 14.87
C VAL A 138 -0.04 -2.08 14.60
N LEU A 139 -0.45 -0.83 14.47
CA LEU A 139 0.45 0.32 14.32
C LEU A 139 0.54 1.14 15.60
N VAL A 140 1.69 1.74 15.83
CA VAL A 140 1.98 2.62 16.96
C VAL A 140 2.47 3.96 16.44
N SER A 141 1.72 5.03 16.73
CA SER A 141 2.20 6.41 16.60
C SER A 141 2.86 6.83 17.90
N ARG A 142 4.15 7.16 17.82
CA ARG A 142 4.92 7.71 18.94
C ARG A 142 4.67 9.19 19.12
N LYS A 143 5.04 9.70 20.29
CA LYS A 143 4.94 11.13 20.58
C LYS A 143 5.96 11.91 19.75
N VAL A 144 5.47 12.79 18.88
CA VAL A 144 6.30 13.68 18.05
C VAL A 144 6.60 14.97 18.81
N CYS A 145 7.85 15.42 18.75
CA CYS A 145 8.31 16.72 19.23
C CYS A 145 8.79 17.56 18.05
N SER A 146 8.69 18.88 18.19
CA SER A 146 9.28 19.84 17.27
C SER A 146 10.58 20.42 17.86
N LEU A 147 11.56 20.71 17.03
CA LEU A 147 12.72 21.54 17.35
C LEU A 147 12.78 22.69 16.35
N GLU A 148 12.94 23.91 16.85
CA GLU A 148 13.12 25.09 16.01
C GLU A 148 14.54 25.64 16.19
N VAL A 149 15.23 25.89 15.08
CA VAL A 149 16.61 26.37 15.06
C VAL A 149 16.68 27.72 14.37
N GLN A 150 17.26 28.70 15.05
CA GLN A 150 17.48 30.05 14.52
C GLN A 150 18.93 30.48 14.70
N VAL A 151 19.47 31.13 13.68
CA VAL A 151 20.86 31.63 13.71
C VAL A 151 20.86 33.14 13.92
N VAL A 152 21.59 33.62 14.93
CA VAL A 152 21.69 35.05 15.27
C VAL A 152 23.16 35.48 15.36
N GLU A 153 23.60 36.46 14.58
CA GLU A 153 24.98 36.95 14.67
C GLU A 153 25.13 38.00 15.79
N LYS A 154 26.08 37.82 16.73
CA LYS A 154 26.37 38.83 17.77
C LYS A 154 27.13 40.03 17.19
N LYS A 155 26.73 41.26 17.57
CA LYS A 155 27.47 42.51 17.26
C LYS A 155 28.93 42.42 17.68
N LYS A 156 29.87 42.39 16.73
CA LYS A 156 31.27 42.77 17.00
C LYS A 156 31.43 44.28 16.84
N LYS A 157 31.96 44.96 17.87
CA LYS A 157 32.35 46.38 17.77
C LYS A 157 33.37 46.54 16.63
N LYS A 158 33.08 47.49 15.74
CA LYS A 158 33.78 47.83 14.48
C LYS A 158 35.31 47.68 14.54
N LYS A 159 35.89 47.03 13.53
CA LYS A 159 37.05 47.54 12.79
C LYS A 159 36.93 47.18 11.31
N LYS A 160 37.06 48.20 10.46
CA LYS A 160 36.92 48.21 8.99
C LYS A 160 37.90 47.26 8.29
N LYS A 161 37.39 46.49 7.32
CA LYS A 161 37.82 46.52 5.91
C LYS A 161 36.81 45.73 5.06
N GLU A 162 36.30 46.37 4.02
CA GLU A 162 35.48 45.74 2.97
C GLU A 162 36.29 44.60 2.31
N LYS A 163 35.94 43.37 2.66
CA LYS A 163 36.15 42.20 1.81
C LYS A 163 34.76 41.64 1.55
N SER A 164 34.48 41.32 0.29
CA SER A 164 33.23 40.71 -0.19
C SER A 164 32.60 39.80 0.87
N LEU A 165 31.44 40.20 1.43
CA LEU A 165 30.73 39.40 2.42
C LEU A 165 30.26 38.10 1.74
N LYS A 166 30.99 37.00 1.97
CA LYS A 166 30.55 35.66 1.55
C LYS A 166 29.27 35.33 2.32
N LYS A 167 28.23 34.89 1.60
CA LYS A 167 27.04 34.27 2.20
C LYS A 167 27.49 33.15 3.14
N LYS A 168 26.99 33.17 4.38
CA LYS A 168 27.24 32.12 5.37
C LYS A 168 26.06 31.16 5.35
N GLU A 169 26.32 29.93 4.94
CA GLU A 169 25.36 28.84 4.92
C GLU A 169 25.63 27.91 6.12
N PHE A 170 24.59 27.63 6.89
CA PHE A 170 24.62 26.69 8.02
C PHE A 170 23.72 25.51 7.68
N SER A 171 24.23 24.29 7.81
CA SER A 171 23.44 23.07 7.61
C SER A 171 23.16 22.42 8.96
N PHE A 172 21.90 22.11 9.21
CA PHE A 172 21.41 21.46 10.44
C PHE A 172 20.79 20.12 10.07
N LYS A 173 21.23 19.04 10.72
CA LYS A 173 20.67 17.70 10.51
C LYS A 173 20.15 17.15 11.82
N VAL A 174 18.87 16.77 11.86
CA VAL A 174 18.29 16.03 12.99
C VAL A 174 18.01 14.61 12.55
N GLN A 175 18.80 13.67 13.06
CA GLN A 175 18.69 12.26 12.68
C GLN A 175 17.33 11.69 13.13
N GLY A 176 16.66 10.98 12.22
CA GLY A 176 15.33 10.41 12.47
C GLY A 176 14.19 11.42 12.55
N SER A 177 14.44 12.69 12.21
CA SER A 177 13.37 13.66 11.96
C SER A 177 12.74 13.45 10.58
N TYR A 178 11.53 13.98 10.40
CA TYR A 178 10.85 14.00 9.11
C TYR A 178 11.65 14.77 8.04
N GLU A 179 12.23 15.92 8.40
CA GLU A 179 12.95 16.81 7.49
C GLU A 179 14.38 16.34 7.20
N GLY A 180 15.00 15.59 8.12
CA GLY A 180 16.38 15.14 8.00
C GLY A 180 17.37 16.31 8.12
N THR A 181 17.67 16.97 7.00
CA THR A 181 18.65 18.07 6.91
C THR A 181 17.98 19.34 6.38
N GLN A 182 18.26 20.49 7.00
CA GLN A 182 17.82 21.82 6.53
C GLN A 182 18.96 22.83 6.59
N ASP A 183 19.03 23.67 5.55
CA ASP A 183 20.04 24.72 5.43
C ASP A 183 19.44 26.09 5.74
N ILE A 184 20.15 26.91 6.52
CA ILE A 184 19.81 28.29 6.81
C ILE A 184 20.86 29.20 6.18
N MET A 185 20.42 30.07 5.27
CA MET A 185 21.24 31.13 4.68
C MET A 185 21.05 32.45 5.43
N LEU A 186 22.15 33.08 5.86
CA LEU A 186 22.11 34.46 6.37
C LEU A 186 22.26 35.46 5.22
N GLY A 187 21.28 36.36 5.09
CA GLY A 187 21.26 37.46 4.12
C GLY A 187 22.13 38.66 4.55
N SER A 188 22.31 39.61 3.64
CA SER A 188 23.15 40.81 3.81
C SER A 188 22.50 41.94 4.62
N ASP A 189 21.24 41.81 5.03
CA ASP A 189 20.49 42.92 5.61
C ASP A 189 20.80 43.12 7.09
N LEU A 190 20.96 44.40 7.45
CA LEU A 190 21.39 44.90 8.76
C LEU A 190 20.37 44.69 9.91
N VAL A 191 19.37 43.83 9.71
CA VAL A 191 18.35 43.48 10.70
C VAL A 191 18.51 42.01 11.09
N PHE A 192 18.92 41.83 12.34
CA PHE A 192 19.19 40.59 13.03
C PHE A 192 18.00 39.61 12.96
N ASN A 193 18.15 38.49 12.24
CA ASN A 193 17.52 37.15 12.37
C ASN A 193 17.46 36.45 11.00
N SER A 194 17.56 35.12 10.94
CA SER A 194 17.24 34.39 9.70
C SER A 194 15.76 34.57 9.34
N PRO A 195 15.39 34.84 8.08
CA PRO A 195 14.01 35.15 7.69
C PRO A 195 13.03 33.97 7.87
N SER A 196 13.54 32.75 7.99
CA SER A 196 12.77 31.57 8.40
C SER A 196 13.60 30.67 9.32
N PRO A 197 13.03 30.16 10.42
CA PRO A 197 13.67 29.16 11.26
C PRO A 197 13.66 27.77 10.60
N ALA A 198 14.67 26.94 10.84
CA ALA A 198 14.60 25.52 10.49
C ALA A 198 13.77 24.76 11.54
N LYS A 199 12.81 23.95 11.11
CA LYS A 199 11.89 23.23 12.00
C LYS A 199 11.98 21.74 11.77
N PHE A 200 12.25 20.97 12.82
CA PHE A 200 12.41 19.51 12.75
C PHE A 200 11.37 18.80 13.58
N HIS A 201 10.72 17.77 13.03
CA HIS A 201 9.76 16.92 13.75
C HIS A 201 10.33 15.52 13.94
N TYR A 202 10.43 15.05 15.18
CA TYR A 202 11.06 13.77 15.51
C TYR A 202 10.33 13.06 16.64
N ALA A 203 10.44 11.73 16.69
CA ALA A 203 9.91 10.95 17.80
C ALA A 203 10.76 11.19 19.07
N ARG A 204 10.13 11.68 20.15
CA ARG A 204 10.83 12.16 21.35
C ARG A 204 11.90 11.17 21.82
N TYR A 205 11.52 9.93 22.05
CA TYR A 205 12.33 8.89 22.68
C TYR A 205 13.05 7.96 21.69
N LYS A 206 13.43 8.49 20.52
CA LYS A 206 14.20 7.79 19.49
C LYS A 206 15.64 8.34 19.36
N GLN A 207 16.27 8.66 20.50
CA GLN A 207 17.65 9.19 20.59
C GLN A 207 18.06 10.17 19.45
N PRO A 208 17.30 11.25 19.20
CA PRO A 208 17.61 12.16 18.10
C PRO A 208 18.86 12.98 18.43
N THR A 209 19.77 13.08 17.47
CA THR A 209 20.97 13.90 17.53
C THR A 209 20.85 15.05 16.54
N LEU A 210 21.34 16.23 16.95
CA LEU A 210 21.46 17.40 16.10
C LEU A 210 22.92 17.59 15.70
N ASP A 211 23.18 17.51 14.40
CA ASP A 211 24.48 17.78 13.79
C ASP A 211 24.46 19.17 13.13
N VAL A 212 25.51 19.97 13.37
CA VAL A 212 25.62 21.35 12.84
C VAL A 212 26.87 21.50 12.00
N THR A 213 26.71 21.85 10.72
CA THR A 213 27.82 22.15 9.81
C THR A 213 27.98 23.67 9.62
N LEU A 214 29.19 24.18 9.88
CA LEU A 214 29.51 25.61 9.83
C LEU A 214 29.98 26.06 8.42
N PRO A 215 29.80 27.35 8.06
CA PRO A 215 30.17 27.87 6.75
C PRO A 215 31.65 27.69 6.41
N GLY A 216 31.95 27.19 5.20
CA GLY A 216 33.31 27.12 4.66
C GLY A 216 34.13 25.88 5.03
N LYS A 217 33.54 24.89 5.70
CA LYS A 217 34.14 23.55 5.88
C LYS A 217 33.40 22.54 4.99
N LYS A 218 34.10 21.87 4.07
CA LYS A 218 33.55 20.68 3.39
C LYS A 218 33.50 19.53 4.41
N GLN A 219 32.44 18.72 4.37
CA GLN A 219 32.46 17.42 5.04
C GLN A 219 33.63 16.60 4.48
N PRO A 220 34.48 15.97 5.32
CA PRO A 220 35.37 14.95 4.82
C PRO A 220 34.53 13.77 4.29
N PRO A 221 35.05 12.99 3.31
CA PRO A 221 34.42 11.74 2.92
C PRO A 221 34.22 10.85 4.15
N SER A 222 33.18 10.03 4.11
CA SER A 222 32.53 9.28 5.20
C SER A 222 33.37 8.23 5.94
N PHE A 223 34.66 8.47 6.14
CA PHE A 223 35.53 7.67 6.98
C PHE A 223 36.33 8.63 7.88
N VAL A 224 36.28 8.37 9.18
CA VAL A 224 36.93 9.10 10.29
C VAL A 224 36.12 10.27 10.85
N CYS A 225 35.22 9.98 11.80
CA CYS A 225 34.58 10.98 12.65
C CYS A 225 35.21 10.94 14.06
N TYR A 226 36.25 11.75 14.28
CA TYR A 226 36.63 12.19 15.62
C TYR A 226 36.86 13.71 15.59
N ASN A 227 36.08 14.43 16.41
CA ASN A 227 36.40 15.73 17.01
C ASN A 227 36.08 17.09 16.33
N TYR A 228 35.16 17.25 15.36
CA TYR A 228 34.89 18.62 14.84
C TYR A 228 33.44 19.03 14.48
N CYS A 229 32.40 18.43 15.08
CA CYS A 229 31.04 19.00 15.11
C CYS A 229 30.43 18.85 16.52
N PRO A 230 29.66 19.83 17.04
CA PRO A 230 28.91 19.64 18.27
C PRO A 230 27.69 18.75 17.98
N ASN A 231 27.81 17.45 18.20
CA ASN A 231 26.66 16.56 18.22
C ASN A 231 25.91 16.80 19.52
N VAL A 232 24.69 17.34 19.45
CA VAL A 232 23.89 17.62 20.65
C VAL A 232 22.76 16.60 20.74
N GLU A 233 22.74 15.82 21.83
CA GLU A 233 21.63 14.91 22.13
C GLU A 233 20.41 15.73 22.54
N LEU A 234 19.28 15.61 21.83
CA LEU A 234 18.14 16.48 22.12
C LEU A 234 17.46 16.17 23.47
N HIS A 235 17.72 14.98 24.03
CA HIS A 235 17.22 14.56 25.35
C HIS A 235 17.79 15.39 26.51
N SER A 236 18.98 15.98 26.34
CA SER A 236 19.60 16.79 27.39
C SER A 236 19.04 18.20 27.50
N PHE A 237 18.20 18.65 26.56
CA PHE A 237 17.60 19.99 26.63
C PHE A 237 16.49 20.03 27.70
N PRO A 238 16.54 21.00 28.64
CA PRO A 238 15.46 21.19 29.59
C PRO A 238 14.18 21.55 28.84
N SER A 239 13.07 20.87 29.17
CA SER A 239 11.78 21.08 28.52
C SER A 239 11.40 22.57 28.54
N GLY A 240 11.29 23.21 27.37
CA GLY A 240 10.84 24.59 27.23
C GLY A 240 11.86 25.69 27.55
N LYS A 241 13.18 25.41 27.65
CA LYS A 241 14.21 26.45 27.87
C LYS A 241 15.08 26.68 26.63
N ASN A 242 15.14 27.93 26.19
CA ASN A 242 16.02 28.38 25.11
C ASN A 242 17.49 28.16 25.48
N THR A 243 18.26 27.60 24.57
CA THR A 243 19.69 27.32 24.79
C THR A 243 20.53 28.02 23.74
N LEU A 244 21.56 28.75 24.17
CA LEU A 244 22.50 29.44 23.28
C LEU A 244 23.80 28.63 23.19
N LEU A 245 24.14 28.16 21.99
CA LEU A 245 25.36 27.38 21.74
C LEU A 245 26.14 28.04 20.59
N ALA A 246 27.38 28.45 20.85
CA ALA A 246 28.29 29.06 19.86
C ALA A 246 27.73 30.26 19.05
N GLY A 247 26.78 31.03 19.60
CA GLY A 247 26.13 32.13 18.89
C GLY A 247 24.92 31.72 18.05
N ILE A 248 24.49 30.46 18.10
CA ILE A 248 23.26 29.96 17.50
C ILE A 248 22.22 29.82 18.63
N PHE A 249 21.02 30.37 18.43
CA PHE A 249 19.93 30.18 19.38
C PHE A 249 19.15 28.93 19.00
N PHE A 250 19.15 27.97 19.92
CA PHE A 250 18.26 26.83 19.86
C PHE A 250 17.00 27.21 20.62
N PHE A 251 15.89 27.19 19.91
CA PHE A 251 14.57 27.30 20.49
C PHE A 251 13.98 25.88 20.49
N PRO A 252 14.29 25.04 21.50
CA PRO A 252 13.55 23.81 21.72
C PRO A 252 12.15 24.18 22.21
N HIS A 253 11.34 24.73 21.32
CA HIS A 253 9.90 24.74 21.49
C HIS A 253 9.46 23.29 21.37
N LEU A 254 9.26 22.63 22.52
CA LEU A 254 8.37 21.47 22.60
C LEU A 254 6.94 21.95 22.31
N CYS A 255 6.68 22.35 21.07
CA CYS A 255 5.34 22.32 20.53
C CYS A 255 5.01 20.85 20.35
N PHE A 256 4.19 20.33 21.27
CA PHE A 256 3.55 19.06 21.06
C PHE A 256 2.67 19.22 19.82
N SER A 257 2.94 18.41 18.80
CA SER A 257 1.96 18.21 17.74
C SER A 257 0.63 17.81 18.37
N PRO A 258 -0.53 18.15 17.78
CA PRO A 258 -1.82 17.73 18.29
C PRO A 258 -1.82 16.25 18.68
N ASP A 259 -2.47 15.93 19.80
CA ASP A 259 -2.69 14.54 20.24
C ASP A 259 -3.63 13.79 19.27
N HIS A 260 -4.20 14.48 18.28
CA HIS A 260 -5.00 13.91 17.20
C HIS A 260 -4.12 13.51 16.00
N LEU A 261 -4.45 12.38 15.37
CA LEU A 261 -3.81 11.89 14.15
C LEU A 261 -4.64 12.28 12.93
N ASP A 262 -3.99 12.71 11.85
CA ASP A 262 -4.64 12.92 10.55
C ASP A 262 -4.89 11.58 9.82
N VAL A 263 -4.10 10.55 10.16
CA VAL A 263 -4.35 9.16 9.76
C VAL A 263 -5.31 8.51 10.76
N ARG A 264 -6.44 8.01 10.26
CA ARG A 264 -7.38 7.21 11.02
C ARG A 264 -6.80 5.82 11.26
N LEU A 265 -6.66 5.45 12.53
CA LEU A 265 -6.31 4.09 12.94
C LEU A 265 -7.56 3.36 13.44
N GLY A 266 -7.97 2.31 12.74
CA GLY A 266 -9.10 1.46 13.10
C GLY A 266 -9.46 0.48 11.99
N PHE A 267 -10.04 -0.66 12.38
CA PHE A 267 -10.52 -1.69 11.44
C PHE A 267 -11.99 -1.52 11.08
N ASP A 268 -12.73 -0.73 11.86
CA ASP A 268 -14.12 -0.39 11.56
C ASP A 268 -14.26 0.55 10.34
N LEU A 269 -15.47 0.57 9.78
CA LEU A 269 -15.88 1.53 8.74
C LEU A 269 -15.78 2.95 9.29
N CYS A 270 -15.36 3.90 8.45
CA CYS A 270 -15.35 5.31 8.84
C CYS A 270 -16.77 5.84 9.07
N ALA A 271 -16.88 6.92 9.84
CA ALA A 271 -18.19 7.51 10.18
C ALA A 271 -18.99 7.90 8.93
N GLN A 272 -18.31 8.35 7.86
CA GLN A 272 -18.93 8.71 6.59
C GLN A 272 -19.53 7.49 5.88
N GLU A 273 -18.85 6.34 5.88
CA GLU A 273 -19.38 5.10 5.30
C GLU A 273 -20.55 4.57 6.14
N GLN A 274 -20.48 4.65 7.47
CA GLN A 274 -21.61 4.27 8.35
C GLN A 274 -22.86 5.14 8.10
N GLU A 275 -22.68 6.46 7.98
CA GLU A 275 -23.80 7.36 7.67
C GLU A 275 -24.31 7.14 6.23
N PHE A 276 -23.42 6.83 5.28
CA PHE A 276 -23.82 6.39 3.95
C PHE A 276 -24.71 5.14 4.01
N LEU A 277 -24.33 4.11 4.78
CA LEU A 277 -25.11 2.88 4.91
C LEU A 277 -26.52 3.16 5.43
N ARG A 278 -26.64 4.00 6.46
CA ARG A 278 -27.95 4.42 7.02
C ARG A 278 -28.81 5.16 5.99
N LYS A 279 -28.20 6.00 5.16
CA LYS A 279 -28.88 6.71 4.07
C LYS A 279 -29.26 5.77 2.93
N ARG A 280 -28.34 4.91 2.49
CA ARG A 280 -28.53 3.94 1.40
C ARG A 280 -29.59 2.90 1.76
N HIS A 281 -29.72 2.53 3.03
CA HIS A 281 -30.79 1.66 3.52
C HIS A 281 -32.20 2.17 3.10
N LYS A 282 -32.40 3.49 3.07
CA LYS A 282 -33.68 4.10 2.66
C LYS A 282 -34.02 3.90 1.17
N TYR A 283 -33.02 3.56 0.34
CA TYR A 283 -33.21 3.20 -1.06
C TYR A 283 -33.32 1.68 -1.22
N VAL A 284 -32.43 0.93 -0.56
CA VAL A 284 -32.33 -0.53 -0.69
C VAL A 284 -33.58 -1.24 -0.17
N ALA A 285 -34.08 -0.88 1.03
CA ALA A 285 -35.21 -1.59 1.63
C ALA A 285 -36.51 -1.45 0.80
N PRO A 286 -36.92 -0.25 0.35
CA PRO A 286 -38.08 -0.12 -0.55
C PRO A 286 -37.87 -0.77 -1.92
N ALA A 287 -36.66 -0.69 -2.48
CA ALA A 287 -36.34 -1.31 -3.76
C ALA A 287 -36.46 -2.84 -3.68
N LEU A 288 -35.89 -3.46 -2.64
CA LEU A 288 -36.02 -4.90 -2.39
C LEU A 288 -37.46 -5.32 -2.13
N LYS A 289 -38.23 -4.54 -1.35
CA LYS A 289 -39.65 -4.82 -1.13
C LYS A 289 -40.41 -4.86 -2.45
N LYS A 290 -40.23 -3.84 -3.30
CA LYS A 290 -40.91 -3.74 -4.59
C LYS A 290 -40.47 -4.84 -5.55
N LEU A 291 -39.17 -5.10 -5.61
CA LEU A 291 -38.59 -6.10 -6.52
C LEU A 291 -39.06 -7.51 -6.16
N LEU A 292 -38.93 -7.89 -4.89
CA LEU A 292 -39.27 -9.22 -4.36
C LEU A 292 -40.76 -9.38 -3.99
N GLN A 293 -41.58 -8.35 -4.19
CA GLN A 293 -43.01 -8.31 -3.84
C GLN A 293 -43.29 -8.72 -2.39
N LEU A 294 -42.50 -8.20 -1.45
CA LEU A 294 -42.65 -8.53 -0.02
C LEU A 294 -43.89 -7.86 0.58
N GLU A 295 -44.63 -8.60 1.39
CA GLU A 295 -45.84 -8.10 2.07
C GLU A 295 -45.52 -6.99 3.09
N GLN A 296 -44.41 -7.13 3.82
CA GLN A 296 -43.99 -6.22 4.89
C GLN A 296 -42.74 -5.44 4.51
N ASP A 297 -42.60 -4.24 5.08
CA ASP A 297 -41.36 -3.46 4.97
C ASP A 297 -40.20 -4.18 5.66
N LEU A 298 -39.02 -4.12 5.03
CA LEU A 298 -37.80 -4.68 5.61
C LEU A 298 -37.27 -3.75 6.70
N LEU A 299 -37.01 -4.33 7.87
CA LEU A 299 -36.29 -3.66 8.95
C LEU A 299 -34.79 -3.59 8.63
N GLU A 300 -34.06 -2.67 9.28
CA GLU A 300 -32.64 -2.44 8.99
C GLU A 300 -31.76 -3.70 9.10
N HIS A 301 -32.03 -4.56 10.09
CA HIS A 301 -31.32 -5.82 10.28
C HIS A 301 -31.80 -6.94 9.34
N GLU A 302 -32.93 -6.77 8.67
CA GLU A 302 -33.48 -7.72 7.68
C GLU A 302 -33.02 -7.40 6.26
N THR A 303 -32.64 -6.14 6.01
CA THR A 303 -32.15 -5.68 4.71
C THR A 303 -30.75 -6.27 4.41
N PRO A 304 -30.61 -7.10 3.36
CA PRO A 304 -29.31 -7.64 2.98
C PRO A 304 -28.41 -6.57 2.33
N VAL A 305 -27.11 -6.67 2.57
CA VAL A 305 -26.11 -5.86 1.88
C VAL A 305 -25.77 -6.52 0.55
N VAL A 306 -26.15 -5.88 -0.56
CA VAL A 306 -25.90 -6.39 -1.91
C VAL A 306 -24.72 -5.63 -2.52
N ALA A 307 -23.72 -6.34 -3.01
CA ALA A 307 -22.54 -5.76 -3.63
C ALA A 307 -22.40 -6.22 -5.08
N ILE A 308 -22.01 -5.29 -5.95
CA ILE A 308 -21.57 -5.59 -7.32
C ILE A 308 -20.05 -5.54 -7.31
N MET A 309 -19.42 -6.61 -7.77
CA MET A 309 -17.98 -6.68 -7.97
C MET A 309 -17.64 -7.06 -9.39
N THR A 310 -16.51 -6.57 -9.87
CA THR A 310 -16.11 -6.69 -11.25
C THR A 310 -14.68 -7.19 -11.38
N THR A 311 -14.34 -7.67 -12.56
CA THR A 311 -12.95 -7.96 -12.93
C THR A 311 -12.48 -6.98 -14.01
N GLY A 312 -11.16 -6.83 -14.14
CA GLY A 312 -10.54 -5.98 -15.14
C GLY A 312 -10.50 -6.60 -16.53
N GLY A 313 -10.29 -5.75 -17.52
CA GLY A 313 -10.17 -6.16 -18.93
C GLY A 313 -10.05 -5.00 -19.90
N GLY A 314 -9.48 -3.87 -19.47
CA GLY A 314 -9.34 -2.66 -20.29
C GLY A 314 -10.68 -2.20 -20.86
N MET A 315 -10.67 -1.83 -22.14
CA MET A 315 -11.84 -1.29 -22.85
C MET A 315 -13.00 -2.28 -22.95
N ARG A 316 -12.71 -3.59 -22.96
CA ARG A 316 -13.73 -4.65 -22.92
C ARG A 316 -14.51 -4.57 -21.62
N SER A 317 -13.80 -4.51 -20.49
CA SER A 317 -14.45 -4.41 -19.18
C SER A 317 -15.18 -3.07 -18.97
N LEU A 318 -14.65 -1.96 -19.52
CA LEU A 318 -15.34 -0.67 -19.53
C LEU A 318 -16.72 -0.82 -20.22
N THR A 319 -16.72 -1.39 -21.42
CA THR A 319 -17.89 -1.50 -22.29
C THR A 319 -18.91 -2.50 -21.73
N ALA A 320 -18.46 -3.68 -21.32
CA ALA A 320 -19.32 -4.73 -20.79
C ALA A 320 -19.99 -4.32 -19.45
N LEU A 321 -19.31 -3.51 -18.63
CA LEU A 321 -19.89 -2.99 -17.40
C LEU A 321 -21.05 -2.02 -17.67
N TYR A 322 -20.97 -1.16 -18.68
CA TYR A 322 -22.10 -0.31 -19.08
C TYR A 322 -23.34 -1.13 -19.42
N GLY A 323 -23.18 -2.19 -20.23
CA GLY A 323 -24.26 -3.12 -20.57
C GLY A 323 -24.83 -3.82 -19.34
N SER A 324 -23.96 -4.35 -18.48
CA SER A 324 -24.37 -5.06 -17.27
C SER A 324 -25.16 -4.15 -16.31
N LEU A 325 -24.69 -2.91 -16.10
CA LEU A 325 -25.38 -1.91 -15.28
C LEU A 325 -26.72 -1.49 -15.89
N GLN A 326 -26.81 -1.39 -17.22
CA GLN A 326 -28.09 -1.13 -17.91
C GLN A 326 -29.09 -2.26 -17.69
N GLY A 327 -28.64 -3.52 -17.76
CA GLY A 327 -29.47 -4.68 -17.43
C GLY A 327 -29.96 -4.64 -15.98
N LEU A 328 -29.06 -4.38 -15.02
CA LEU A 328 -29.40 -4.27 -13.60
C LEU A 328 -30.37 -3.10 -13.33
N LYS A 329 -30.22 -1.98 -14.04
CA LYS A 329 -31.13 -0.84 -13.96
C LYS A 329 -32.53 -1.21 -14.48
N LYS A 330 -32.62 -1.87 -15.65
CA LYS A 330 -33.91 -2.32 -16.22
C LYS A 330 -34.63 -3.32 -15.32
N LEU A 331 -33.90 -4.10 -14.53
CA LEU A 331 -34.45 -5.00 -13.51
C LEU A 331 -34.73 -4.31 -12.17
N ASN A 332 -34.45 -3.02 -12.00
CA ASN A 332 -34.53 -2.28 -10.73
C ASN A 332 -33.64 -2.84 -9.60
N ILE A 333 -32.56 -3.54 -9.95
CA ILE A 333 -31.61 -4.12 -8.98
C ILE A 333 -30.58 -3.07 -8.54
N LEU A 334 -30.29 -2.06 -9.36
CA LEU A 334 -29.25 -1.08 -9.05
C LEU A 334 -29.53 -0.29 -7.76
N ASP A 335 -30.81 -0.03 -7.44
CA ASP A 335 -31.22 0.58 -6.16
C ASP A 335 -31.11 -0.38 -4.96
N CYS A 336 -31.09 -1.69 -5.21
CA CYS A 336 -30.85 -2.70 -4.19
C CYS A 336 -29.35 -2.83 -3.84
N ALA A 337 -28.44 -2.40 -4.73
CA ALA A 337 -27.00 -2.49 -4.50
C ALA A 337 -26.50 -1.43 -3.51
N THR A 338 -25.74 -1.86 -2.50
CA THR A 338 -25.06 -1.00 -1.51
C THR A 338 -23.68 -0.57 -1.98
N TYR A 339 -22.92 -1.50 -2.57
CA TYR A 339 -21.55 -1.28 -3.01
C TYR A 339 -21.36 -1.62 -4.49
N LEU A 340 -20.52 -0.84 -5.17
CA LEU A 340 -20.01 -1.15 -6.51
C LEU A 340 -18.48 -1.08 -6.46
N THR A 341 -17.84 -2.22 -6.68
CA THR A 341 -16.38 -2.32 -6.63
C THR A 341 -15.81 -2.56 -8.02
N GLY A 342 -14.65 -1.97 -8.29
CA GLY A 342 -13.99 -2.16 -9.58
C GLY A 342 -12.48 -2.05 -9.53
N LEU A 343 -11.87 -2.60 -10.58
CA LEU A 343 -10.44 -2.63 -10.81
C LEU A 343 -10.14 -2.47 -12.31
N SER A 344 -8.93 -2.00 -12.64
CA SER A 344 -8.49 -1.83 -14.02
C SER A 344 -9.53 -1.13 -14.91
N GLY A 345 -9.80 -1.62 -16.11
CA GLY A 345 -10.73 -0.97 -17.05
C GLY A 345 -12.14 -0.67 -16.53
N THR A 346 -12.65 -1.37 -15.51
CA THR A 346 -13.97 -1.04 -14.92
C THR A 346 -13.96 0.23 -14.08
N THR A 347 -12.80 0.64 -13.57
CA THR A 347 -12.68 1.90 -12.83
C THR A 347 -12.96 3.10 -13.73
N TRP A 348 -12.74 2.98 -15.04
CA TRP A 348 -12.98 4.02 -16.05
C TRP A 348 -14.49 4.26 -16.27
N THR A 349 -15.28 3.18 -16.27
CA THR A 349 -16.76 3.28 -16.30
C THR A 349 -17.27 3.93 -15.02
N MET A 350 -16.77 3.48 -13.88
CA MET A 350 -17.15 4.02 -12.57
C MET A 350 -16.77 5.49 -12.45
N SER A 351 -15.52 5.87 -12.71
CA SER A 351 -15.08 7.27 -12.64
C SER A 351 -15.93 8.20 -13.51
N ASN A 352 -16.32 7.76 -14.71
CA ASN A 352 -17.18 8.53 -15.60
C ASN A 352 -18.63 8.64 -15.06
N LEU A 353 -19.21 7.53 -14.59
CA LEU A 353 -20.58 7.51 -14.03
C LEU A 353 -20.71 8.40 -12.79
N TYR A 354 -19.75 8.33 -11.87
CA TYR A 354 -19.80 9.04 -10.60
C TYR A 354 -19.51 10.55 -10.69
N ARG A 355 -19.30 11.08 -11.91
CA ARG A 355 -19.35 12.54 -12.17
C ARG A 355 -20.76 13.10 -12.03
N ASP A 356 -21.77 12.28 -12.33
CA ASP A 356 -23.16 12.67 -12.16
C ASP A 356 -23.68 12.16 -10.81
N ALA A 357 -24.06 13.10 -9.95
CA ALA A 357 -24.54 12.80 -8.61
C ALA A 357 -25.79 11.90 -8.58
N HIS A 358 -26.50 11.74 -9.70
CA HIS A 358 -27.74 10.97 -9.81
C HIS A 358 -27.68 9.92 -10.93
N TRP A 359 -26.48 9.44 -11.30
CA TRP A 359 -26.30 8.57 -12.46
C TRP A 359 -27.18 7.30 -12.41
N SER A 360 -27.30 6.64 -11.25
CA SER A 360 -28.10 5.40 -11.14
C SER A 360 -29.60 5.64 -11.25
N GLN A 361 -30.05 6.88 -10.98
CA GLN A 361 -31.46 7.28 -11.01
C GLN A 361 -31.89 7.70 -12.42
N LYS A 362 -30.96 8.09 -13.29
CA LYS A 362 -31.20 8.50 -14.69
C LYS A 362 -30.99 7.35 -15.66
N ASP A 363 -31.56 7.44 -16.86
CA ASP A 363 -31.20 6.53 -17.94
C ASP A 363 -29.70 6.59 -18.23
N LEU A 364 -29.07 5.43 -18.47
CA LEU A 364 -27.65 5.33 -18.79
C LEU A 364 -27.39 5.54 -20.28
N ASP A 365 -28.41 5.61 -21.14
CA ASP A 365 -28.27 5.78 -22.59
C ASP A 365 -27.36 6.95 -22.97
N LYS A 366 -27.44 8.06 -22.24
CA LYS A 366 -26.58 9.24 -22.47
C LYS A 366 -25.11 8.90 -22.20
N GLN A 367 -24.82 8.26 -21.07
CA GLN A 367 -23.46 7.90 -20.65
C GLN A 367 -22.89 6.78 -21.55
N ILE A 368 -23.74 5.84 -21.97
CA ILE A 368 -23.38 4.78 -22.93
C ILE A 368 -23.04 5.38 -24.29
N SER A 369 -23.82 6.35 -24.77
CA SER A 369 -23.58 7.05 -26.03
C SER A 369 -22.32 7.92 -25.96
N GLU A 370 -22.09 8.60 -24.84
CA GLU A 370 -20.85 9.35 -24.60
C GLU A 370 -19.63 8.42 -24.59
N ALA A 371 -19.69 7.29 -23.89
CA ALA A 371 -18.63 6.30 -23.89
C ALA A 371 -18.42 5.73 -25.31
N ARG A 372 -19.48 5.43 -26.07
CA ARG A 372 -19.40 5.01 -27.49
C ARG A 372 -18.61 6.00 -28.33
N LYS A 373 -18.94 7.30 -28.25
CA LYS A 373 -18.24 8.37 -28.98
C LYS A 373 -16.74 8.34 -28.69
N HIS A 374 -16.36 8.20 -27.42
CA HIS A 374 -14.96 8.14 -27.04
C HIS A 374 -14.31 6.83 -27.45
N MET A 375 -15.01 5.70 -27.41
CA MET A 375 -14.49 4.40 -27.80
C MET A 375 -14.21 4.27 -29.31
N THR A 376 -14.94 5.01 -30.14
CA THR A 376 -14.83 4.92 -31.60
C THR A 376 -13.95 6.00 -32.22
N LYS A 377 -13.62 7.06 -31.47
CA LYS A 377 -12.74 8.13 -31.95
C LYS A 377 -11.34 7.61 -32.32
N CYS A 378 -10.75 8.21 -33.36
CA CYS A 378 -9.38 7.91 -33.75
C CYS A 378 -8.39 8.31 -32.64
N LYS A 379 -7.60 7.35 -32.18
CA LYS A 379 -6.68 7.54 -31.04
C LYS A 379 -5.31 8.08 -31.42
N ILE A 380 -4.97 8.16 -32.71
CA ILE A 380 -3.66 8.65 -33.19
C ILE A 380 -3.42 10.10 -32.73
N ASN A 381 -4.48 10.90 -32.60
CA ASN A 381 -4.38 12.29 -32.14
C ASN A 381 -3.87 12.41 -30.69
N SER A 382 -4.10 11.40 -29.84
CA SER A 382 -3.60 11.37 -28.44
C SER A 382 -2.08 11.29 -28.35
N LEU A 383 -1.40 11.01 -29.47
CA LEU A 383 0.07 10.97 -29.61
C LEU A 383 0.61 12.17 -30.40
N SER A 384 -0.20 13.19 -30.69
CA SER A 384 0.24 14.37 -31.42
C SER A 384 1.29 15.16 -30.63
N LEU A 385 2.12 15.95 -31.34
CA LEU A 385 3.12 16.83 -30.70
C LEU A 385 2.51 17.82 -29.71
N GLU A 386 1.26 18.23 -29.92
CA GLU A 386 0.52 19.10 -29.00
C GLU A 386 0.19 18.37 -27.69
N TYR A 387 -0.34 17.15 -27.78
CA TYR A 387 -0.62 16.32 -26.61
C TYR A 387 0.66 15.92 -25.86
N LEU A 388 1.75 15.59 -26.56
CA LEU A 388 3.03 15.30 -25.91
C LEU A 388 3.59 16.50 -25.13
N LYS A 389 3.49 17.71 -25.71
CA LYS A 389 3.85 18.96 -24.99
C LYS A 389 2.94 19.18 -23.78
N TYR A 390 1.65 18.92 -23.92
CA TYR A 390 0.68 19.00 -22.82
C TYR A 390 1.01 18.01 -21.70
N TYR A 391 1.28 16.73 -22.01
CA TYR A 391 1.65 15.73 -21.01
C TYR A 391 2.91 16.11 -20.27
N ASN A 392 3.96 16.53 -20.98
CA ASN A 392 5.19 17.00 -20.36
C ASN A 392 4.93 18.18 -19.41
N LYS A 393 4.10 19.15 -19.83
CA LYS A 393 3.71 20.29 -18.97
C LYS A 393 3.00 19.82 -17.70
N GLN A 394 2.07 18.87 -17.80
CA GLN A 394 1.35 18.31 -16.64
C GLN A 394 2.30 17.55 -15.70
N LEU A 395 3.20 16.72 -16.23
CA LEU A 395 4.19 15.99 -15.43
C LEU A 395 5.18 16.94 -14.75
N CYS A 396 5.67 17.97 -15.45
CA CYS A 396 6.51 19.01 -14.85
C CYS A 396 5.77 19.82 -13.77
N GLN A 397 4.45 20.02 -13.90
CA GLN A 397 3.64 20.64 -12.85
C GLN A 397 3.54 19.71 -11.63
N ARG A 398 3.22 18.43 -11.84
CA ARG A 398 3.12 17.41 -10.78
C ARG A 398 4.43 17.26 -10.00
N LYS A 399 5.57 17.31 -10.69
CA LYS A 399 6.91 17.33 -10.07
C LYS A 399 7.15 18.58 -9.23
N ARG A 400 6.69 19.76 -9.69
CA ARG A 400 6.78 21.03 -8.93
C ARG A 400 5.87 21.04 -7.69
N GLU A 401 4.76 20.31 -7.73
CA GLU A 401 3.86 20.11 -6.59
C GLU A 401 4.44 19.17 -5.51
N GLY A 402 5.60 18.54 -5.77
CA GLY A 402 6.31 17.68 -4.82
C GLY A 402 6.00 16.19 -4.96
N ARG A 403 5.38 15.77 -6.06
CA ARG A 403 5.12 14.35 -6.37
C ARG A 403 6.22 13.77 -7.26
N LYS A 404 6.46 12.47 -7.11
CA LYS A 404 7.25 11.71 -8.08
C LYS A 404 6.42 11.48 -9.34
N THR A 405 7.09 11.38 -10.47
CA THR A 405 6.45 11.12 -11.77
C THR A 405 7.03 9.85 -12.37
N SER A 406 6.16 9.00 -12.89
CA SER A 406 6.45 7.69 -13.46
C SER A 406 5.76 7.52 -14.82
N PHE A 407 6.01 6.39 -15.49
CA PHE A 407 5.28 6.06 -16.71
C PHE A 407 3.77 5.85 -16.47
N ILE A 408 3.37 5.43 -15.26
CA ILE A 408 1.95 5.32 -14.88
C ILE A 408 1.28 6.70 -14.84
N ASP A 409 1.99 7.75 -14.41
CA ASP A 409 1.45 9.11 -14.45
C ASP A 409 1.23 9.59 -15.91
N LEU A 410 2.15 9.24 -16.81
CA LEU A 410 1.98 9.49 -18.25
C LEU A 410 0.79 8.70 -18.81
N TRP A 411 0.67 7.41 -18.44
CA TRP A 411 -0.45 6.57 -18.84
C TRP A 411 -1.80 7.16 -18.39
N GLY A 412 -1.90 7.66 -17.16
CA GLY A 412 -3.11 8.36 -16.70
C GLY A 412 -3.50 9.56 -17.56
N LEU A 413 -2.52 10.34 -18.02
CA LEU A 413 -2.75 11.47 -18.93
C LEU A 413 -3.14 11.04 -20.35
N VAL A 414 -2.52 9.97 -20.86
CA VAL A 414 -2.91 9.36 -22.15
C VAL A 414 -4.33 8.85 -22.04
N LEU A 415 -4.66 8.10 -20.99
CA LEU A 415 -5.99 7.56 -20.74
C LEU A 415 -7.05 8.66 -20.65
N GLU A 416 -6.76 9.77 -19.95
CA GLU A 416 -7.63 10.96 -19.93
C GLU A 416 -7.96 11.44 -21.34
N SER A 417 -6.97 11.53 -22.24
CA SER A 417 -7.20 11.91 -23.64
C SER A 417 -7.99 10.86 -24.43
N LEU A 418 -7.84 9.57 -24.08
CA LEU A 418 -8.56 8.48 -24.72
C LEU A 418 -10.03 8.49 -24.33
N LEU A 419 -10.34 8.79 -23.07
CA LEU A 419 -11.68 8.70 -22.48
C LEU A 419 -12.46 10.02 -22.52
N HIS A 420 -11.79 11.17 -22.64
CA HIS A 420 -12.40 12.49 -22.60
C HIS A 420 -11.91 13.42 -23.71
N ASP A 421 -12.69 14.45 -23.99
CA ASP A 421 -12.33 15.53 -24.92
C ASP A 421 -11.68 16.68 -24.13
N GLY A 422 -10.42 16.47 -23.75
CA GLY A 422 -9.59 17.46 -23.06
C GLY A 422 -9.31 17.14 -21.59
N LYS A 423 -8.90 18.18 -20.86
CA LYS A 423 -8.49 18.05 -19.45
C LYS A 423 -9.69 17.78 -18.56
N ASP A 424 -9.70 16.64 -17.86
CA ASP A 424 -10.63 16.40 -16.77
C ASP A 424 -10.04 16.87 -15.44
N ASN A 425 -10.80 17.69 -14.69
CA ASN A 425 -10.37 18.19 -13.39
C ASN A 425 -11.03 17.47 -12.21
N HIS A 426 -11.91 16.49 -12.46
CA HIS A 426 -12.56 15.73 -11.41
C HIS A 426 -11.55 14.95 -10.57
N ARG A 427 -11.91 14.77 -9.29
CA ARG A 427 -11.12 14.08 -8.28
C ARG A 427 -11.96 12.98 -7.64
N LEU A 428 -11.32 12.12 -6.84
CA LEU A 428 -12.04 11.05 -6.16
C LEU A 428 -12.95 11.61 -5.06
N SER A 429 -12.51 12.65 -4.34
CA SER A 429 -13.33 13.33 -3.32
C SER A 429 -14.61 13.96 -3.92
N ASP A 430 -14.58 14.41 -5.18
CA ASP A 430 -15.76 15.00 -5.84
C ASP A 430 -16.93 14.01 -5.96
N GLN A 431 -16.64 12.71 -5.95
CA GLN A 431 -17.65 11.64 -6.00
C GLN A 431 -18.45 11.52 -4.70
N GLN A 432 -18.05 12.18 -3.61
CA GLN A 432 -18.86 12.24 -2.39
C GLN A 432 -20.26 12.79 -2.68
N ARG A 433 -20.39 13.75 -3.63
CA ARG A 433 -21.69 14.28 -4.09
C ARG A 433 -22.61 13.20 -4.66
N ALA A 434 -22.05 12.16 -5.26
CA ALA A 434 -22.82 11.05 -5.81
C ALA A 434 -23.30 10.04 -4.75
N VAL A 435 -22.82 10.15 -3.50
CA VAL A 435 -23.18 9.22 -2.43
C VAL A 435 -23.69 9.94 -1.17
N GLU A 436 -23.69 11.26 -1.15
CA GLU A 436 -24.05 12.08 0.02
C GLU A 436 -25.45 11.81 0.57
N HIS A 437 -26.39 11.40 -0.28
CA HIS A 437 -27.76 11.05 0.09
C HIS A 437 -28.03 9.55 0.04
N GLY A 438 -27.03 8.71 -0.27
CA GLY A 438 -27.22 7.28 -0.50
C GLY A 438 -27.93 6.94 -1.82
N GLN A 439 -27.95 7.89 -2.77
CA GLN A 439 -28.69 7.76 -4.03
C GLN A 439 -28.02 6.84 -5.05
N ASN A 440 -26.71 6.61 -4.94
CA ASN A 440 -25.97 5.61 -5.72
C ASN A 440 -25.29 4.60 -4.78
N PRO A 441 -24.91 3.40 -5.25
CA PRO A 441 -24.02 2.51 -4.50
C PRO A 441 -22.69 3.21 -4.18
N LEU A 442 -22.02 2.86 -3.08
CA LEU A 442 -20.69 3.41 -2.77
C LEU A 442 -19.66 2.83 -3.75
N PRO A 443 -18.90 3.67 -4.50
CA PRO A 443 -17.86 3.18 -5.37
C PRO A 443 -16.63 2.84 -4.53
N ILE A 444 -16.06 1.66 -4.77
CA ILE A 444 -14.80 1.24 -4.17
C ILE A 444 -13.83 0.82 -5.27
N TYR A 445 -12.67 1.44 -5.30
CA TYR A 445 -11.60 1.13 -6.24
C TYR A 445 -10.46 0.44 -5.48
N THR A 446 -9.66 -0.35 -6.18
CA THR A 446 -8.57 -1.10 -5.55
C THR A 446 -7.27 -1.09 -6.35
N ALA A 447 -6.16 -1.15 -5.63
CA ALA A 447 -4.81 -1.33 -6.15
C ALA A 447 -4.04 -2.27 -5.21
N VAL A 448 -2.84 -2.69 -5.63
CA VAL A 448 -1.90 -3.42 -4.78
C VAL A 448 -0.67 -2.57 -4.53
N ASN A 449 -0.27 -2.45 -3.26
CA ASN A 449 1.04 -1.94 -2.87
C ASN A 449 2.08 -3.05 -2.97
N VAL A 450 3.18 -2.78 -3.66
CA VAL A 450 4.28 -3.71 -3.93
C VAL A 450 5.60 -3.11 -3.45
N LYS A 451 6.63 -3.93 -3.30
CA LYS A 451 7.99 -3.46 -3.02
C LYS A 451 8.88 -3.65 -4.24
N ASN A 452 9.84 -2.74 -4.44
CA ASN A 452 10.74 -2.78 -5.60
C ASN A 452 11.57 -4.06 -5.60
N ASN A 453 12.17 -4.43 -4.46
CA ASN A 453 13.09 -5.56 -4.35
C ASN A 453 12.43 -6.95 -4.30
N TYR A 454 11.11 -7.03 -4.41
CA TYR A 454 10.33 -8.25 -4.22
C TYR A 454 9.37 -8.49 -5.40
N SER A 455 9.11 -9.77 -5.72
CA SER A 455 8.05 -10.12 -6.67
C SER A 455 6.68 -9.74 -6.11
N THR A 456 5.69 -9.54 -6.98
CA THR A 456 4.29 -9.39 -6.57
C THR A 456 3.72 -10.65 -5.91
N LEU A 457 4.39 -11.81 -6.03
CA LEU A 457 4.07 -13.00 -5.24
C LEU A 457 4.63 -12.91 -3.81
N ASP A 458 5.83 -12.33 -3.66
CA ASP A 458 6.61 -12.25 -2.41
C ASP A 458 6.15 -11.11 -1.48
N PHE A 459 5.58 -10.04 -2.04
CA PHE A 459 5.02 -8.93 -1.27
C PHE A 459 3.87 -8.24 -2.00
N LYS A 460 2.71 -8.21 -1.36
CA LYS A 460 1.52 -7.49 -1.83
C LYS A 460 0.63 -7.06 -0.67
N GLU A 461 0.06 -5.87 -0.79
CA GLU A 461 -0.92 -5.38 0.19
C GLU A 461 -2.06 -4.67 -0.52
N TRP A 462 -3.30 -5.07 -0.22
CA TRP A 462 -4.48 -4.47 -0.81
C TRP A 462 -4.67 -3.04 -0.33
N VAL A 463 -4.80 -2.12 -1.30
CA VAL A 463 -5.15 -0.72 -1.06
C VAL A 463 -6.56 -0.49 -1.57
N GLU A 464 -7.37 0.13 -0.71
CA GLU A 464 -8.75 0.48 -0.99
C GLU A 464 -8.87 1.99 -1.16
N PHE A 465 -9.68 2.42 -2.14
CA PHE A 465 -9.98 3.81 -2.41
C PHE A 465 -11.49 4.00 -2.44
N THR A 466 -12.00 4.94 -1.65
CA THR A 466 -13.39 5.37 -1.67
C THR A 466 -13.45 6.89 -1.81
N PRO A 467 -14.62 7.49 -2.05
CA PRO A 467 -14.76 8.94 -1.99
C PRO A 467 -14.43 9.53 -0.60
N TYR A 468 -14.51 8.73 0.47
CA TYR A 468 -14.31 9.18 1.84
C TYR A 468 -12.88 9.01 2.34
N GLU A 469 -12.31 7.82 2.13
CA GLU A 469 -10.97 7.48 2.60
C GLU A 469 -10.22 6.51 1.67
N VAL A 470 -8.89 6.54 1.78
CA VAL A 470 -7.94 5.65 1.11
C VAL A 470 -7.09 4.98 2.18
N GLY A 471 -6.88 3.66 2.10
CA GLY A 471 -6.10 2.98 3.14
C GLY A 471 -5.73 1.53 2.87
N LEU A 472 -4.90 1.00 3.77
CA LEU A 472 -4.45 -0.40 3.77
C LEU A 472 -5.15 -1.16 4.89
N GLN A 473 -5.98 -2.13 4.49
CA GLN A 473 -6.83 -2.89 5.41
C GLN A 473 -6.03 -3.70 6.43
N LYS A 474 -4.92 -4.29 5.96
CA LYS A 474 -3.95 -5.04 6.77
C LYS A 474 -3.50 -4.28 8.02
N TYR A 475 -3.32 -2.97 7.91
CA TYR A 475 -2.85 -2.14 9.01
C TYR A 475 -3.98 -1.40 9.74
N GLY A 476 -5.22 -1.46 9.24
CA GLY A 476 -6.33 -0.68 9.76
C GLY A 476 -6.02 0.82 9.76
N ALA A 477 -5.44 1.33 8.67
CA ALA A 477 -4.94 2.69 8.58
C ALA A 477 -5.39 3.37 7.30
N PHE A 478 -6.07 4.51 7.46
CA PHE A 478 -6.76 5.21 6.39
C PHE A 478 -6.52 6.73 6.49
N VAL A 479 -6.46 7.39 5.34
CA VAL A 479 -6.45 8.86 5.24
C VAL A 479 -7.67 9.33 4.48
N ARG A 480 -8.08 10.58 4.71
CA ARG A 480 -9.07 11.22 3.85
C ARG A 480 -8.59 11.21 2.40
N THR A 481 -9.52 11.01 1.48
CA THR A 481 -9.22 10.91 0.05
C THR A 481 -8.46 12.12 -0.48
N GLU A 482 -8.84 13.33 -0.05
CA GLU A 482 -8.19 14.57 -0.46
C GLU A 482 -6.75 14.75 0.05
N ASP A 483 -6.36 13.99 1.08
CA ASP A 483 -5.01 14.05 1.65
C ASP A 483 -4.11 12.92 1.08
N PHE A 484 -4.64 12.01 0.26
CA PHE A 484 -3.85 10.93 -0.34
C PHE A 484 -2.73 11.46 -1.27
N GLY A 485 -1.51 10.97 -1.00
CA GLY A 485 -0.27 11.42 -1.63
C GLY A 485 0.30 12.73 -1.07
N SER A 486 -0.25 13.25 0.03
CA SER A 486 0.42 14.24 0.88
C SER A 486 1.51 13.59 1.74
N GLU A 487 2.37 14.41 2.35
CA GLU A 487 3.47 13.91 3.18
C GLU A 487 3.03 13.79 4.64
N PHE A 488 3.26 12.62 5.23
CA PHE A 488 2.92 12.33 6.63
C PHE A 488 4.15 11.86 7.42
N PHE A 489 4.07 12.01 8.74
CA PHE A 489 5.03 11.43 9.68
C PHE A 489 4.33 11.04 10.97
N MET A 490 4.46 9.79 11.40
CA MET A 490 3.84 9.29 12.64
C MET A 490 2.31 9.54 12.70
N GLY A 491 1.64 9.45 11.55
CA GLY A 491 0.19 9.66 11.45
C GLY A 491 -0.27 11.11 11.40
N ARG A 492 0.65 12.08 11.31
CA ARG A 492 0.34 13.51 11.23
C ARG A 492 0.69 14.05 9.85
N LEU A 493 -0.17 14.90 9.32
CA LEU A 493 0.01 15.55 8.03
C LEU A 493 1.10 16.62 8.16
N MET A 494 2.23 16.38 7.52
CA MET A 494 3.37 17.29 7.56
C MET A 494 3.28 18.36 6.49
N LYS A 495 2.87 17.94 5.29
CA LYS A 495 2.73 18.83 4.14
C LYS A 495 1.58 18.35 3.25
N LYS A 496 0.54 19.17 3.19
CA LYS A 496 -0.61 18.95 2.31
C LYS A 496 -0.19 19.19 0.85
N ILE A 497 -0.34 18.17 0.03
CA ILE A 497 -0.17 18.24 -1.42
C ILE A 497 -1.58 18.24 -2.04
N PRO A 498 -1.85 19.06 -3.07
CA PRO A 498 -3.16 19.07 -3.73
C PRO A 498 -3.58 17.66 -4.18
N GLU A 499 -4.85 17.33 -3.97
CA GLU A 499 -5.44 16.06 -4.39
C GLU A 499 -5.23 15.86 -5.90
N SER A 500 -4.85 14.65 -6.28
CA SER A 500 -4.65 14.28 -7.68
C SER A 500 -5.97 14.28 -8.44
N ARG A 501 -5.91 14.69 -9.71
CA ARG A 501 -6.99 14.44 -10.66
C ARG A 501 -7.21 12.93 -10.79
N ILE A 502 -8.46 12.52 -11.01
CA ILE A 502 -8.85 11.12 -11.00
C ILE A 502 -8.09 10.30 -12.07
N CYS A 503 -7.69 10.92 -13.18
CA CYS A 503 -6.92 10.26 -14.24
C CYS A 503 -5.58 9.67 -13.78
N PHE A 504 -4.93 10.25 -12.77
CA PHE A 504 -3.72 9.66 -12.19
C PHE A 504 -4.04 8.40 -11.38
N LEU A 505 -5.19 8.36 -10.68
CA LEU A 505 -5.68 7.17 -10.00
C LEU A 505 -6.13 6.11 -10.99
N GLU A 506 -6.80 6.48 -12.07
CA GLU A 506 -7.13 5.56 -13.17
C GLU A 506 -5.87 4.95 -13.80
N GLY A 507 -4.81 5.74 -13.92
CA GLY A 507 -3.49 5.26 -14.32
C GLY A 507 -2.94 4.18 -13.38
N ILE A 508 -3.04 4.39 -12.06
CA ILE A 508 -2.64 3.41 -11.03
C ILE A 508 -3.51 2.16 -11.10
N TRP A 509 -4.83 2.32 -11.09
CA TRP A 509 -5.78 1.21 -11.09
C TRP A 509 -5.70 0.37 -12.36
N SER A 510 -5.18 0.93 -13.47
CA SER A 510 -5.03 0.26 -14.77
C SER A 510 -3.58 0.18 -15.26
N SER A 511 -2.61 0.17 -14.34
CA SER A 511 -1.19 0.17 -14.70
C SER A 511 -0.71 -1.08 -15.44
N LEU A 512 -1.52 -2.15 -15.53
CA LEU A 512 -1.22 -3.32 -16.37
C LEU A 512 -1.01 -2.92 -17.84
N PHE A 513 -1.64 -1.83 -18.28
CA PHE A 513 -1.52 -1.29 -19.64
C PHE A 513 -0.26 -0.45 -19.87
N SER A 514 0.47 -0.09 -18.81
CA SER A 514 1.63 0.79 -18.88
C SER A 514 2.96 0.03 -19.05
N PHE A 515 2.98 -1.30 -18.81
CA PHE A 515 4.18 -2.13 -18.90
C PHE A 515 4.22 -2.96 -20.19
N ASN A 516 5.09 -2.59 -21.15
CA ASN A 516 5.25 -3.30 -22.43
C ASN A 516 6.53 -4.15 -22.54
N VAL A 517 7.24 -4.46 -21.44
CA VAL A 517 8.43 -5.35 -21.45
C VAL A 517 8.35 -6.46 -20.40
N LEU A 518 7.87 -6.17 -19.19
CA LEU A 518 7.69 -7.19 -18.13
C LEU A 518 6.55 -8.18 -18.46
N TYR A 519 5.51 -7.72 -19.15
CA TYR A 519 4.38 -8.57 -19.58
C TYR A 519 4.82 -9.65 -20.59
N ILE A 520 5.76 -9.32 -21.48
CA ILE A 520 6.37 -10.29 -22.42
C ILE A 520 7.19 -11.35 -21.64
N TRP A 521 7.78 -10.96 -20.51
CA TRP A 521 8.59 -11.84 -19.66
C TRP A 521 7.73 -12.78 -18.79
N ASN A 522 6.62 -12.28 -18.21
CA ASN A 522 5.67 -13.04 -17.40
C ASN A 522 4.80 -14.04 -18.19
N LEU A 523 4.71 -13.90 -19.52
CA LEU A 523 4.01 -14.85 -20.39
C LEU A 523 4.83 -16.13 -20.68
N SER A 524 6.10 -16.20 -20.26
CA SER A 524 6.93 -17.41 -20.39
C SER A 524 6.51 -18.48 -19.36
N HIS A 525 5.79 -19.50 -19.84
CA HIS A 525 5.11 -20.55 -19.06
C HIS A 525 6.02 -21.56 -18.33
N SER A 526 7.19 -21.16 -17.80
CA SER A 526 8.02 -22.10 -16.99
C SER A 526 8.95 -21.45 -15.96
N SER A 527 8.85 -20.14 -15.72
CA SER A 527 9.95 -19.44 -15.07
C SER A 527 9.69 -18.97 -13.64
N GLU A 528 8.45 -18.79 -13.18
CA GLU A 528 8.19 -18.27 -11.82
C GLU A 528 8.63 -19.20 -10.68
N ASP A 529 8.42 -20.52 -10.77
CA ASP A 529 8.94 -21.50 -9.78
C ASP A 529 10.47 -21.58 -9.80
N PHE A 530 11.07 -21.40 -10.98
CA PHE A 530 12.51 -21.35 -11.14
C PHE A 530 13.07 -20.09 -10.45
N TRP A 531 12.57 -18.90 -10.76
CA TRP A 531 13.05 -17.64 -10.19
C TRP A 531 12.78 -17.52 -8.69
N HIS A 532 11.62 -17.98 -8.21
CA HIS A 532 11.25 -18.03 -6.80
C HIS A 532 12.29 -18.80 -5.94
N ARG A 533 13.01 -19.75 -6.55
CA ARG A 533 14.05 -20.56 -5.86
C ARG A 533 15.43 -19.90 -5.81
N TRP A 534 15.73 -18.94 -6.71
CA TRP A 534 17.09 -18.39 -6.90
C TRP A 534 17.26 -16.93 -6.47
N THR A 535 16.17 -16.18 -6.30
CA THR A 535 16.21 -14.75 -5.96
C THR A 535 15.80 -14.43 -4.53
N ARG A 536 15.72 -15.40 -3.61
CA ARG A 536 15.33 -15.19 -2.22
C ARG A 536 16.55 -15.20 -1.28
N ASP A 537 16.52 -14.36 -0.26
CA ASP A 537 17.44 -14.50 0.88
C ASP A 537 17.11 -15.82 1.58
N LYS A 538 18.11 -16.63 1.93
CA LYS A 538 17.86 -17.85 2.71
C LYS A 538 17.60 -17.44 4.15
N ILE A 539 16.37 -17.68 4.60
CA ILE A 539 15.92 -17.37 5.95
C ILE A 539 15.77 -18.69 6.68
N ASP A 540 16.66 -18.94 7.62
CA ASP A 540 16.64 -20.14 8.47
C ASP A 540 16.32 -19.73 9.91
N ASN A 541 15.48 -20.52 10.58
CA ASN A 541 15.35 -20.41 12.04
C ASN A 541 16.60 -21.03 12.66
N ILE A 542 17.27 -20.30 13.53
CA ILE A 542 18.50 -20.77 14.18
C ILE A 542 18.24 -21.02 15.67
N GLU A 543 18.91 -22.04 16.20
CA GLU A 543 18.85 -22.37 17.62
C GLU A 543 19.65 -21.34 18.44
N GLU A 544 19.05 -20.89 19.52
CA GLU A 544 19.61 -19.96 20.49
C GLU A 544 20.04 -20.72 21.74
N GLU A 545 21.25 -20.44 22.24
CA GLU A 545 21.69 -20.95 23.54
C GLU A 545 22.03 -19.81 24.51
N PRO A 546 21.44 -19.78 25.72
CA PRO A 546 20.45 -20.73 26.27
C PRO A 546 19.02 -20.54 25.70
N LEU A 547 18.19 -21.59 25.75
CA LEU A 547 16.77 -21.47 25.44
C LEU A 547 16.08 -20.57 26.48
N LEU A 548 15.51 -19.46 26.02
CA LEU A 548 14.75 -18.54 26.87
C LEU A 548 13.31 -19.04 27.06
N PRO A 549 12.65 -18.71 28.20
CA PRO A 549 11.24 -19.05 28.39
C PRO A 549 10.37 -18.39 27.31
N LEU A 550 9.52 -19.19 26.64
CA LEU A 550 8.62 -18.68 25.61
C LEU A 550 7.67 -17.63 26.17
N LYS A 551 7.68 -16.44 25.58
CA LYS A 551 6.76 -15.34 25.89
C LYS A 551 5.66 -15.20 24.82
N PRO A 552 4.46 -14.74 25.20
CA PRO A 552 3.44 -14.36 24.23
C PRO A 552 3.99 -13.33 23.25
N HIS A 553 3.58 -13.41 21.98
CA HIS A 553 3.97 -12.49 20.91
C HIS A 553 5.43 -12.53 20.43
N GLU A 554 6.32 -13.38 20.95
CA GLU A 554 7.74 -13.39 20.54
C GLU A 554 7.96 -13.96 19.12
N LEU A 555 8.96 -13.43 18.40
CA LEU A 555 9.42 -13.95 17.11
C LEU A 555 10.65 -14.85 17.30
N GLY A 556 10.66 -16.03 16.67
CA GLY A 556 11.85 -16.88 16.60
C GLY A 556 13.07 -16.15 16.03
N THR A 557 14.28 -16.47 16.51
CA THR A 557 15.50 -15.85 15.99
C THR A 557 15.82 -16.45 14.64
N ARG A 558 16.21 -15.58 13.71
CA ARG A 558 16.40 -15.96 12.31
C ARG A 558 17.73 -15.46 11.81
N LEU A 559 18.31 -16.28 10.95
CA LEU A 559 19.46 -15.94 10.15
C LEU A 559 18.99 -15.64 8.73
N SER A 560 19.38 -14.49 8.19
CA SER A 560 19.29 -14.22 6.76
C SER A 560 20.69 -14.23 6.16
N THR A 561 20.87 -15.00 5.11
CA THR A 561 22.06 -14.93 4.25
C THR A 561 21.66 -14.35 2.89
N PRO A 562 22.37 -13.30 2.42
CA PRO A 562 22.07 -12.68 1.14
C PRO A 562 22.35 -13.66 -0.01
N PRO A 563 21.65 -13.55 -1.15
CA PRO A 563 21.99 -14.31 -2.33
C PRO A 563 23.32 -13.80 -2.92
N GLY A 564 24.13 -14.70 -3.47
CA GLY A 564 25.46 -14.36 -4.01
C GLY A 564 25.43 -13.22 -5.06
N PRO A 565 26.59 -12.60 -5.37
CA PRO A 565 26.68 -11.36 -6.15
C PRO A 565 25.94 -11.40 -7.50
N LEU A 566 25.98 -12.55 -8.18
CA LEU A 566 25.28 -12.78 -9.45
C LEU A 566 23.75 -12.66 -9.31
N SER A 567 23.18 -13.26 -8.26
CA SER A 567 21.73 -13.24 -8.00
C SER A 567 21.26 -11.87 -7.53
N SER A 568 22.07 -11.16 -6.75
CA SER A 568 21.80 -9.76 -6.37
C SER A 568 21.81 -8.80 -7.57
N ALA A 569 22.74 -8.98 -8.51
CA ALA A 569 22.80 -8.20 -9.75
C ALA A 569 21.61 -8.50 -10.68
N LEU A 570 21.23 -9.78 -10.82
CA LEU A 570 20.02 -10.21 -11.53
C LEU A 570 18.75 -9.65 -10.87
N ARG A 571 18.64 -9.71 -9.54
CA ARG A 571 17.55 -9.09 -8.76
C ARG A 571 17.48 -7.59 -9.06
N GLY A 572 18.60 -6.88 -9.00
CA GLY A 572 18.68 -5.45 -9.33
C GLY A 572 18.19 -5.14 -10.75
N ALA A 573 18.65 -5.87 -11.77
CA ALA A 573 18.19 -5.69 -13.15
C ALA A 573 16.70 -5.99 -13.35
N LEU A 574 16.12 -6.90 -12.58
CA LEU A 574 14.70 -7.28 -12.61
C LEU A 574 13.79 -6.37 -11.77
N THR A 575 14.36 -5.65 -10.80
CA THR A 575 13.65 -4.81 -9.82
C THR A 575 13.83 -3.32 -10.05
N ASP A 576 14.69 -2.92 -11.00
CA ASP A 576 14.87 -1.54 -11.41
C ASP A 576 13.63 -1.05 -12.17
N ARG A 577 12.67 -0.51 -11.41
CA ARG A 577 11.34 -0.16 -11.88
C ARG A 577 11.19 1.35 -11.99
N LEU A 578 11.72 1.92 -13.08
CA LEU A 578 11.46 3.30 -13.52
C LEU A 578 9.97 3.56 -13.91
N CYS A 579 9.10 2.55 -13.77
CA CYS A 579 7.76 2.51 -14.34
C CYS A 579 6.62 2.41 -13.30
N ILE A 580 6.89 2.30 -11.99
CA ILE A 580 5.84 2.20 -10.95
C ILE A 580 5.46 3.59 -10.39
N ALA A 581 4.16 3.78 -10.12
CA ALA A 581 3.64 4.97 -9.46
C ALA A 581 4.04 4.98 -8.00
N GLN A 582 4.74 6.04 -7.60
CA GLN A 582 5.18 6.24 -6.22
C GLN A 582 4.39 7.39 -5.59
N GLU A 583 3.61 7.07 -4.58
CA GLU A 583 2.87 8.05 -3.78
C GLU A 583 3.48 8.16 -2.38
N HIS A 584 3.46 9.36 -1.78
CA HIS A 584 3.99 9.54 -0.44
C HIS A 584 3.27 8.62 0.55
N ASN A 585 4.05 7.90 1.35
CA ASN A 585 3.50 6.91 2.26
C ASN A 585 2.89 7.58 3.49
N PHE A 586 1.55 7.53 3.60
CA PHE A 586 0.87 8.06 4.78
C PHE A 586 1.13 7.25 6.06
N LEU A 587 1.70 6.03 5.94
CA LEU A 587 2.18 5.23 7.06
C LEU A 587 3.61 5.57 7.51
N LYS A 588 4.30 6.51 6.83
CA LYS A 588 5.71 6.83 7.09
C LYS A 588 5.95 7.11 8.57
N GLY A 589 6.87 6.34 9.14
CA GLY A 589 7.33 6.48 10.51
C GLY A 589 6.53 5.70 11.54
N PHE A 590 5.31 5.24 11.26
CA PHE A 590 4.62 4.33 12.18
C PHE A 590 5.49 3.13 12.52
N GLN A 591 5.31 2.60 13.73
CA GLN A 591 6.02 1.41 14.18
C GLN A 591 5.04 0.26 14.40
N MET A 592 5.47 -0.98 14.21
CA MET A 592 4.62 -2.13 14.46
C MET A 592 4.42 -2.32 15.97
N HIS A 593 3.19 -2.61 16.38
CA HIS A 593 2.84 -2.94 17.77
C HIS A 593 3.45 -4.28 18.17
N ASN A 594 3.84 -4.48 19.44
CA ASN A 594 4.54 -5.69 19.88
C ASN A 594 3.71 -6.98 19.64
N GLY A 595 2.38 -6.89 19.77
CA GLY A 595 1.44 -7.99 19.55
C GLY A 595 0.78 -8.03 18.16
N TYR A 596 1.32 -7.35 17.14
CA TYR A 596 0.64 -7.22 15.84
C TYR A 596 0.37 -8.56 15.14
N LEU A 597 1.20 -9.59 15.37
CA LEU A 597 1.05 -10.93 14.79
C LEU A 597 -0.05 -11.79 15.43
N GLU A 598 -0.69 -11.30 16.48
CA GLU A 598 -1.87 -11.93 17.08
C GLU A 598 -3.14 -11.15 16.80
N ASN A 599 -3.02 -9.96 16.21
CA ASN A 599 -4.17 -9.19 15.79
C ASN A 599 -4.88 -9.91 14.64
N GLN A 600 -6.13 -10.33 14.87
CA GLN A 600 -6.91 -11.08 13.89
C GLN A 600 -7.07 -10.34 12.57
N HIS A 601 -7.19 -9.01 12.60
CA HIS A 601 -7.33 -8.22 11.37
C HIS A 601 -6.03 -8.15 10.58
N PHE A 602 -4.87 -8.04 11.23
CA PHE A 602 -3.58 -8.12 10.53
C PHE A 602 -3.35 -9.52 9.95
N CYS A 603 -3.59 -10.57 10.76
CA CYS A 603 -3.37 -11.96 10.35
C CYS A 603 -4.26 -12.39 9.18
N ARG A 604 -5.47 -11.84 9.06
CA ARG A 604 -6.37 -12.06 7.91
C ARG A 604 -5.75 -11.67 6.57
N TRP A 605 -4.83 -10.71 6.59
CA TRP A 605 -4.15 -10.19 5.39
C TRP A 605 -2.64 -10.44 5.45
N LYS A 606 -2.21 -11.39 6.29
CA LYS A 606 -0.81 -11.81 6.44
C LYS A 606 -0.49 -12.79 5.33
N ASP A 607 0.00 -12.24 4.24
CA ASP A 607 0.13 -12.94 2.98
C ASP A 607 1.54 -13.48 2.76
N THR A 608 2.56 -12.87 3.39
CA THR A 608 3.95 -13.20 3.06
C THR A 608 4.86 -13.34 4.27
N VAL A 609 5.99 -14.05 4.10
CA VAL A 609 6.97 -14.24 5.17
C VAL A 609 7.56 -12.90 5.63
N LEU A 610 7.59 -11.88 4.77
CA LEU A 610 8.03 -10.53 5.12
C LEU A 610 7.17 -9.89 6.23
N ASP A 611 5.95 -10.38 6.43
CA ASP A 611 5.06 -9.89 7.50
C ASP A 611 5.58 -10.18 8.90
N THR A 612 6.57 -11.07 9.02
CA THR A 612 7.27 -11.35 10.27
C THR A 612 8.53 -10.52 10.47
N PHE A 613 8.87 -9.63 9.53
CA PHE A 613 9.99 -8.69 9.61
C PHE A 613 9.46 -7.26 9.76
N PRO A 614 9.15 -6.79 10.99
CA PRO A 614 8.45 -5.52 11.21
C PRO A 614 9.20 -4.31 10.65
N ASN A 615 10.54 -4.35 10.66
CA ASN A 615 11.39 -3.29 10.13
C ASN A 615 11.34 -3.21 8.59
N GLN A 616 10.88 -4.25 7.91
CA GLN A 616 10.74 -4.34 6.46
C GLN A 616 9.30 -4.22 6.00
N LEU A 617 8.36 -3.84 6.87
CA LEU A 617 6.97 -3.58 6.49
C LEU A 617 6.78 -2.17 5.93
N THR A 618 5.62 -1.91 5.36
CA THR A 618 5.28 -0.64 4.67
C THR A 618 5.47 0.61 5.53
N PRO A 619 5.22 0.63 6.86
CA PRO A 619 5.49 1.82 7.68
C PRO A 619 6.94 2.34 7.65
N SER A 620 7.91 1.48 7.33
CA SER A 620 9.33 1.81 7.20
C SER A 620 9.69 2.45 5.85
N GLU A 621 8.81 2.34 4.85
CA GLU A 621 9.05 2.84 3.50
C GLU A 621 8.69 4.32 3.36
N GLU A 622 9.40 5.02 2.48
CA GLU A 622 9.11 6.43 2.21
C GLU A 622 7.91 6.63 1.26
N PHE A 623 7.74 5.70 0.31
CA PHE A 623 6.70 5.76 -0.71
C PHE A 623 5.91 4.46 -0.76
N LEU A 624 4.62 4.57 -1.09
CA LEU A 624 3.81 3.45 -1.56
C LEU A 624 4.08 3.26 -3.05
N SER A 625 4.30 2.01 -3.46
CA SER A 625 4.53 1.63 -4.86
C SER A 625 3.29 0.90 -5.33
N LEU A 626 2.42 1.57 -6.09
CA LEU A 626 1.07 1.09 -6.39
C LEU A 626 0.95 0.58 -7.83
N VAL A 627 0.27 -0.56 -7.98
CA VAL A 627 0.00 -1.19 -9.29
C VAL A 627 -1.43 -1.74 -9.37
N ASP A 628 -1.89 -2.00 -10.59
CA ASP A 628 -3.15 -2.68 -10.90
C ASP A 628 -3.25 -4.03 -10.20
N THR A 629 -4.39 -4.31 -9.57
CA THR A 629 -4.68 -5.61 -8.94
C THR A 629 -4.59 -6.79 -9.90
N GLY A 630 -4.80 -6.56 -11.21
CA GLY A 630 -4.68 -7.57 -12.26
C GLY A 630 -3.28 -8.18 -12.39
N PHE A 631 -2.24 -7.56 -11.80
CA PHE A 631 -0.91 -8.18 -11.67
C PHE A 631 -0.86 -9.36 -10.67
N PHE A 632 -1.88 -9.48 -9.81
CA PHE A 632 -1.96 -10.54 -8.80
C PHE A 632 -3.21 -11.41 -9.03
N ILE A 633 -4.39 -10.89 -8.70
CA ILE A 633 -5.67 -11.57 -8.91
C ILE A 633 -6.61 -10.55 -9.54
N ASN A 634 -7.20 -10.92 -10.68
CA ASN A 634 -8.14 -10.05 -11.41
C ASN A 634 -9.51 -10.01 -10.70
N THR A 635 -9.60 -9.45 -9.50
CA THR A 635 -10.82 -9.39 -8.68
C THR A 635 -10.89 -8.12 -7.82
N SER A 636 -12.06 -7.47 -7.77
CA SER A 636 -12.30 -6.30 -6.91
C SER A 636 -12.95 -6.65 -5.57
N VAL A 637 -13.07 -7.94 -5.24
CA VAL A 637 -13.85 -8.39 -4.09
C VAL A 637 -13.18 -8.14 -2.74
N MET A 638 -11.85 -8.02 -2.67
CA MET A 638 -11.12 -7.99 -1.39
C MET A 638 -11.60 -6.89 -0.43
N PRO A 639 -11.84 -5.64 -0.89
CA PRO A 639 -12.57 -4.63 -0.13
C PRO A 639 -13.91 -5.07 0.49
N LEU A 640 -14.70 -5.87 -0.22
CA LEU A 640 -16.02 -6.30 0.24
C LEU A 640 -15.96 -7.35 1.34
N LEU A 641 -14.86 -8.10 1.42
CA LEU A 641 -14.69 -9.20 2.39
C LEU A 641 -14.25 -8.72 3.78
N LYS A 642 -14.28 -7.41 4.03
CA LYS A 642 -14.23 -6.83 5.38
C LYS A 642 -15.43 -7.31 6.20
N PRO A 643 -15.24 -7.91 7.39
CA PRO A 643 -16.35 -8.34 8.25
C PRO A 643 -17.35 -7.22 8.57
N GLU A 644 -16.88 -5.98 8.64
CA GLU A 644 -17.65 -4.81 9.02
C GLU A 644 -18.64 -4.38 7.94
N ARG A 645 -18.39 -4.71 6.66
CA ARG A 645 -19.32 -4.45 5.54
C ARG A 645 -20.49 -5.44 5.48
N LYS A 646 -20.36 -6.62 6.12
CA LYS A 646 -21.42 -7.63 6.25
C LYS A 646 -22.15 -7.92 4.93
N VAL A 647 -21.40 -8.07 3.84
CA VAL A 647 -21.96 -8.33 2.51
C VAL A 647 -22.69 -9.68 2.50
N ASP A 648 -23.96 -9.67 2.08
CA ASP A 648 -24.84 -10.84 2.08
C ASP A 648 -24.99 -11.44 0.67
N VAL A 649 -24.91 -10.61 -0.38
CA VAL A 649 -24.99 -11.02 -1.79
C VAL A 649 -23.91 -10.35 -2.62
N ILE A 650 -23.22 -11.12 -3.45
CA ILE A 650 -22.21 -10.63 -4.39
C ILE A 650 -22.64 -10.97 -5.82
N LEU A 651 -22.82 -9.93 -6.65
CA LEU A 651 -22.95 -10.05 -8.10
C LEU A 651 -21.56 -9.89 -8.70
N HIS A 652 -20.94 -11.00 -9.08
CA HIS A 652 -19.62 -11.07 -9.69
C HIS A 652 -19.74 -10.97 -11.20
N LEU A 653 -19.43 -9.80 -11.73
CA LEU A 653 -19.42 -9.53 -13.17
C LEU A 653 -17.99 -9.71 -13.72
N ASN A 654 -17.73 -10.85 -14.34
CA ASN A 654 -16.39 -11.19 -14.81
C ASN A 654 -16.19 -10.82 -16.29
N TYR A 655 -15.16 -10.01 -16.55
CA TYR A 655 -14.75 -9.52 -17.86
C TYR A 655 -13.31 -9.95 -18.24
N SER A 656 -12.77 -10.96 -17.54
CA SER A 656 -11.42 -11.49 -17.76
C SER A 656 -11.20 -11.92 -19.21
N ALA A 657 -9.99 -11.74 -19.72
CA ALA A 657 -9.59 -12.34 -20.99
C ALA A 657 -9.19 -13.80 -20.77
N GLY A 658 -9.44 -14.66 -21.76
CA GLY A 658 -9.11 -16.08 -21.68
C GLY A 658 -10.09 -16.83 -20.76
N SER A 659 -9.57 -17.62 -19.82
CA SER A 659 -10.40 -18.41 -18.91
C SER A 659 -11.32 -17.51 -18.07
N GLN A 660 -12.63 -17.77 -18.18
CA GLN A 660 -13.62 -17.02 -17.43
C GLN A 660 -13.64 -17.40 -15.94
N THR A 661 -13.29 -18.63 -15.56
CA THR A 661 -13.35 -19.08 -14.16
C THR A 661 -12.08 -18.75 -13.38
N ARG A 662 -10.93 -18.58 -14.05
CA ARG A 662 -9.61 -18.45 -13.41
C ARG A 662 -9.55 -17.39 -12.31
N ALA A 663 -10.14 -16.21 -12.54
CA ALA A 663 -10.14 -15.14 -11.55
C ALA A 663 -10.92 -15.52 -10.28
N LEU A 664 -12.04 -16.24 -10.44
CA LEU A 664 -12.82 -16.76 -9.33
C LEU A 664 -12.08 -17.88 -8.60
N ASP A 665 -11.45 -18.79 -9.33
CA ASP A 665 -10.66 -19.90 -8.76
C ASP A 665 -9.49 -19.36 -7.92
N GLN A 666 -8.75 -18.37 -8.44
CA GLN A 666 -7.67 -17.69 -7.72
C GLN A 666 -8.18 -16.95 -6.48
N THR A 667 -9.35 -16.31 -6.57
CA THR A 667 -10.01 -15.64 -5.44
C THR A 667 -10.36 -16.65 -4.34
N CYS A 668 -10.96 -17.79 -4.70
CA CYS A 668 -11.33 -18.85 -3.76
C CYS A 668 -10.09 -19.44 -3.07
N LYS A 669 -9.04 -19.73 -3.84
CA LYS A 669 -7.76 -20.21 -3.32
C LYS A 669 -7.17 -19.22 -2.31
N TYR A 670 -7.09 -17.94 -2.69
CA TYR A 670 -6.59 -16.88 -1.80
C TYR A 670 -7.40 -16.77 -0.52
N CYS A 671 -8.74 -16.75 -0.62
CA CYS A 671 -9.60 -16.67 0.55
C CYS A 671 -9.42 -17.89 1.47
N SER A 672 -9.29 -19.09 0.91
CA SER A 672 -9.06 -20.31 1.67
C SER A 672 -7.71 -20.28 2.40
N GLU A 673 -6.63 -19.86 1.73
CA GLU A 673 -5.29 -19.76 2.33
C GLU A 673 -5.23 -18.73 3.46
N GLN A 674 -6.02 -17.65 3.35
CA GLN A 674 -6.09 -16.57 4.35
C GLN A 674 -7.15 -16.79 5.44
N GLY A 675 -7.94 -17.86 5.38
CA GLY A 675 -9.06 -18.08 6.31
C GLY A 675 -10.19 -17.05 6.17
N ILE A 676 -10.33 -16.44 5.00
CA ILE A 676 -11.38 -15.48 4.66
C ILE A 676 -12.62 -16.26 4.24
N ILE A 677 -13.75 -16.00 4.90
CA ILE A 677 -15.04 -16.62 4.58
C ILE A 677 -15.47 -16.17 3.17
N PHE A 678 -15.54 -17.14 2.27
CA PHE A 678 -15.99 -16.98 0.88
C PHE A 678 -16.76 -18.25 0.47
N PRO A 679 -17.79 -18.16 -0.39
CA PRO A 679 -18.53 -19.34 -0.81
C PRO A 679 -17.63 -20.32 -1.56
N ARG A 680 -17.85 -21.61 -1.33
CA ARG A 680 -17.22 -22.67 -2.11
C ARG A 680 -17.80 -22.65 -3.53
N VAL A 681 -16.92 -22.70 -4.52
CA VAL A 681 -17.26 -22.64 -5.94
C VAL A 681 -16.76 -23.90 -6.59
N ASP A 682 -17.67 -24.77 -6.99
CA ASP A 682 -17.37 -26.00 -7.73
C ASP A 682 -18.19 -26.02 -9.03
N PHE A 683 -17.49 -26.07 -10.17
CA PHE A 683 -18.12 -26.23 -11.49
C PHE A 683 -18.18 -27.71 -11.85
N SER A 684 -19.33 -28.15 -12.41
CA SER A 684 -19.42 -29.51 -12.96
C SER A 684 -18.52 -29.68 -14.18
N GLU A 685 -18.17 -30.91 -14.54
CA GLU A 685 -17.36 -31.19 -15.73
C GLU A 685 -18.03 -30.70 -17.03
N ASP A 686 -19.37 -30.65 -17.06
CA ASP A 686 -20.12 -30.09 -18.18
C ASP A 686 -20.05 -28.56 -18.18
N ASP A 687 -20.15 -27.90 -17.04
CA ASP A 687 -20.01 -26.44 -16.93
C ASP A 687 -18.61 -25.97 -17.34
N LYS A 688 -17.56 -26.75 -17.02
CA LYS A 688 -16.18 -26.45 -17.45
C LYS A 688 -16.01 -26.51 -18.97
N LYS A 689 -16.80 -27.33 -19.66
CA LYS A 689 -16.78 -27.44 -21.12
C LYS A 689 -17.69 -26.40 -21.78
N ASN A 690 -18.87 -26.18 -21.22
CA ASN A 690 -19.90 -25.31 -21.75
C ASN A 690 -20.39 -24.37 -20.66
N LEU A 691 -19.75 -23.21 -20.56
CA LEU A 691 -20.12 -22.21 -19.57
C LEU A 691 -21.52 -21.64 -19.85
N LYS A 692 -22.29 -21.39 -18.79
CA LYS A 692 -23.57 -20.68 -18.78
C LYS A 692 -23.37 -19.21 -18.42
N GLU A 693 -24.38 -18.40 -18.71
CA GLU A 693 -24.34 -16.95 -18.52
C GLU A 693 -24.36 -16.51 -17.06
N CYS A 694 -24.87 -17.37 -16.17
CA CYS A 694 -24.91 -17.12 -14.74
C CYS A 694 -24.86 -18.42 -13.94
N TYR A 695 -24.19 -18.37 -12.78
CA TYR A 695 -24.15 -19.42 -11.79
C TYR A 695 -24.53 -18.85 -10.42
N LEU A 696 -25.33 -19.60 -9.67
CA LEU A 696 -25.70 -19.28 -8.30
C LEU A 696 -25.00 -20.23 -7.34
N PHE A 697 -24.18 -19.67 -6.45
CA PHE A 697 -23.59 -20.37 -5.31
C PHE A 697 -24.23 -19.82 -4.04
N ASP A 698 -25.13 -20.59 -3.45
CA ASP A 698 -25.88 -20.13 -2.28
C ASP A 698 -25.01 -20.04 -1.02
N GLY A 699 -23.86 -20.71 -0.96
CA GLY A 699 -23.00 -20.71 0.23
C GLY A 699 -23.59 -21.48 1.41
N ALA A 700 -24.54 -22.38 1.20
CA ALA A 700 -25.12 -23.23 2.26
C ALA A 700 -24.06 -24.09 2.96
N GLU A 701 -23.00 -24.49 2.24
CA GLU A 701 -21.88 -25.27 2.77
C GLU A 701 -20.91 -24.47 3.65
N THR A 702 -20.94 -23.13 3.56
CA THR A 702 -20.02 -22.23 4.28
C THR A 702 -20.81 -21.25 5.14
N PRO A 703 -21.09 -21.58 6.42
CA PRO A 703 -21.85 -20.71 7.31
C PRO A 703 -21.28 -19.30 7.37
N GLY A 704 -22.12 -18.30 7.10
CA GLY A 704 -21.73 -16.89 7.10
C GLY A 704 -21.14 -16.38 5.79
N ALA A 705 -20.95 -17.22 4.77
CA ALA A 705 -20.53 -16.77 3.44
C ALA A 705 -21.67 -16.02 2.71
N PRO A 706 -21.33 -15.02 1.88
CA PRO A 706 -22.29 -14.36 1.02
C PRO A 706 -22.81 -15.32 -0.05
N VAL A 707 -24.04 -15.09 -0.51
CA VAL A 707 -24.56 -15.69 -1.75
C VAL A 707 -23.80 -15.08 -2.92
N LEU A 708 -23.27 -15.90 -3.82
CA LEU A 708 -22.50 -15.45 -4.98
C LEU A 708 -23.23 -15.77 -6.27
N LEU A 709 -23.50 -14.74 -7.07
CA LEU A 709 -23.91 -14.86 -8.46
C LEU A 709 -22.71 -14.57 -9.36
N PHE A 710 -22.30 -15.55 -10.15
CA PHE A 710 -21.16 -15.42 -11.05
C PHE A 710 -21.61 -15.30 -12.50
N PHE A 711 -21.29 -14.17 -13.12
CA PHE A 711 -21.58 -13.86 -14.52
C PHE A 711 -20.27 -13.86 -15.33
N PRO A 712 -19.91 -14.97 -15.98
CA PRO A 712 -18.82 -14.97 -16.94
C PRO A 712 -19.21 -14.18 -18.20
N LEU A 713 -18.24 -13.52 -18.84
CA LEU A 713 -18.47 -12.84 -20.11
C LEU A 713 -18.48 -13.89 -21.23
N ILE A 714 -19.64 -14.46 -21.48
CA ILE A 714 -19.85 -15.42 -22.57
C ILE A 714 -20.94 -14.94 -23.52
N ASN A 715 -20.90 -15.44 -24.75
CA ASN A 715 -21.93 -15.25 -25.74
C ASN A 715 -22.57 -16.61 -26.00
N ASP A 716 -23.54 -17.01 -25.18
CA ASP A 716 -24.24 -18.30 -25.32
C ASP A 716 -25.59 -18.09 -26.03
N THR A 717 -26.68 -17.85 -25.29
CA THR A 717 -28.01 -17.76 -25.91
C THR A 717 -28.20 -16.44 -26.67
N PHE A 718 -27.44 -15.39 -26.36
CA PHE A 718 -27.48 -14.11 -27.09
C PHE A 718 -27.20 -14.23 -28.60
N GLN A 719 -26.47 -15.27 -29.02
CA GLN A 719 -26.25 -15.55 -30.44
C GLN A 719 -27.56 -15.78 -31.21
N LYS A 720 -28.55 -16.37 -30.53
CA LYS A 720 -29.84 -16.78 -31.13
C LYS A 720 -30.99 -15.86 -30.72
N TYR A 721 -30.86 -15.13 -29.61
CA TYR A 721 -31.91 -14.32 -29.01
C TYR A 721 -31.47 -12.85 -28.92
N LYS A 722 -32.38 -11.92 -29.19
CA LYS A 722 -32.12 -10.48 -29.04
C LYS A 722 -32.58 -9.92 -27.69
N ALA A 723 -33.55 -10.56 -27.08
CA ALA A 723 -34.05 -10.31 -25.73
C ALA A 723 -34.46 -11.65 -25.10
N PRO A 724 -34.57 -11.75 -23.76
CA PRO A 724 -35.02 -12.98 -23.11
C PRO A 724 -36.32 -13.50 -23.73
N GLY A 725 -36.30 -14.75 -24.22
CA GLY A 725 -37.44 -15.38 -24.91
C GLY A 725 -37.72 -14.90 -26.35
N GLN A 726 -37.01 -13.90 -26.88
CA GLN A 726 -37.24 -13.37 -28.24
C GLN A 726 -36.12 -13.75 -29.21
N LYS A 727 -36.42 -14.66 -30.14
CA LYS A 727 -35.47 -15.11 -31.18
C LYS A 727 -35.16 -14.01 -32.19
N ARG A 728 -33.93 -14.01 -32.72
CA ARG A 728 -33.49 -13.16 -33.83
C ARG A 728 -34.09 -13.65 -35.15
N SER A 729 -34.41 -12.73 -36.04
CA SER A 729 -34.65 -13.07 -37.47
C SER A 729 -33.32 -13.37 -38.17
N GLU A 730 -33.37 -13.98 -39.36
CA GLU A 730 -32.17 -14.26 -40.16
C GLU A 730 -31.34 -13.00 -40.43
N SER A 731 -31.99 -11.85 -40.66
CA SER A 731 -31.35 -10.55 -40.85
C SER A 731 -30.66 -9.99 -39.59
N GLU A 732 -31.09 -10.42 -38.39
CA GLU A 732 -30.58 -9.96 -37.09
C GLU A 732 -29.50 -10.89 -36.50
N MET A 733 -29.26 -12.05 -37.12
CA MET A 733 -28.32 -13.08 -36.63
C MET A 733 -26.89 -12.56 -36.53
N GLU A 734 -26.49 -11.68 -37.44
CA GLU A 734 -25.16 -11.08 -37.41
C GLU A 734 -24.89 -10.32 -36.11
N ASP A 735 -25.89 -9.67 -35.52
CA ASP A 735 -25.72 -8.88 -34.30
C ASP A 735 -25.62 -9.73 -33.03
N GLY A 736 -25.99 -11.01 -33.09
CA GLY A 736 -25.70 -11.99 -32.06
C GLY A 736 -24.26 -12.52 -32.12
N LYS A 737 -23.51 -12.26 -33.19
CA LYS A 737 -22.12 -12.71 -33.33
C LYS A 737 -21.17 -11.76 -32.60
N VAL A 738 -20.88 -12.10 -31.36
CA VAL A 738 -19.89 -11.44 -30.51
C VAL A 738 -18.70 -12.37 -30.32
N ASP A 739 -17.62 -12.10 -31.03
CA ASP A 739 -16.39 -12.88 -30.96
C ASP A 739 -15.54 -12.44 -29.77
N LEU A 740 -15.82 -13.01 -28.59
CA LEU A 740 -15.12 -12.71 -27.34
C LEU A 740 -13.76 -13.42 -27.23
N TYR A 741 -13.54 -14.47 -28.01
CA TYR A 741 -12.44 -15.43 -27.82
C TYR A 741 -11.69 -15.67 -29.13
N GLY A 742 -10.42 -15.27 -29.20
CA GLY A 742 -9.57 -15.57 -30.35
C GLY A 742 -8.45 -14.54 -30.56
N SER A 743 -7.45 -14.90 -31.35
CA SER A 743 -6.31 -14.03 -31.67
C SER A 743 -6.70 -12.77 -32.44
N CYS A 744 -7.84 -12.80 -33.14
CA CYS A 744 -8.37 -11.68 -33.92
C CYS A 744 -9.59 -11.01 -33.27
N SER A 745 -9.93 -11.36 -32.02
CA SER A 745 -11.08 -10.76 -31.33
C SER A 745 -10.88 -9.25 -31.19
N PRO A 746 -11.87 -8.42 -31.57
CA PRO A 746 -11.79 -6.97 -31.40
C PRO A 746 -11.81 -6.57 -29.92
N TYR A 747 -12.22 -7.48 -29.03
CA TYR A 747 -12.30 -7.27 -27.59
C TYR A 747 -11.04 -7.71 -26.85
N SER A 748 -9.89 -7.84 -27.55
CA SER A 748 -8.60 -8.04 -26.89
C SER A 748 -8.39 -6.99 -25.80
N THR A 749 -7.74 -7.39 -24.70
CA THR A 749 -7.44 -6.50 -23.57
C THR A 749 -6.68 -5.25 -24.04
N TYR A 750 -5.77 -5.40 -25.02
CA TYR A 750 -4.96 -4.32 -25.59
C TYR A 750 -5.67 -3.48 -26.66
N SER A 751 -6.92 -3.78 -26.97
CA SER A 751 -7.69 -3.00 -27.93
C SER A 751 -8.09 -1.66 -27.31
N ILE A 752 -7.65 -0.56 -27.94
CA ILE A 752 -7.87 0.81 -27.46
C ILE A 752 -8.93 1.57 -28.27
N GLN A 753 -9.47 0.97 -29.34
CA GLN A 753 -10.47 1.58 -30.22
C GLN A 753 -11.41 0.50 -30.75
N TYR A 754 -12.72 0.77 -30.70
CA TYR A 754 -13.76 -0.10 -31.27
C TYR A 754 -14.44 0.57 -32.47
N THR A 755 -15.06 -0.23 -33.32
CA THR A 755 -16.11 0.30 -34.21
C THR A 755 -17.41 0.43 -33.41
N GLU A 756 -18.33 1.27 -33.87
CA GLU A 756 -19.64 1.42 -33.23
C GLU A 756 -20.37 0.09 -33.08
N LYS A 757 -20.35 -0.73 -34.13
CA LYS A 757 -20.97 -2.06 -34.13
C LYS A 757 -20.37 -3.00 -33.09
N VAL A 758 -19.04 -2.99 -32.94
CA VAL A 758 -18.32 -3.79 -31.94
C VAL A 758 -18.66 -3.32 -30.53
N TYR A 759 -18.69 -2.01 -30.30
CA TYR A 759 -19.08 -1.44 -29.02
C TYR A 759 -20.52 -1.83 -28.63
N ASP A 760 -21.49 -1.59 -29.52
CA ASP A 760 -22.90 -1.86 -29.27
C ASP A 760 -23.16 -3.34 -28.99
N ARG A 761 -22.52 -4.24 -29.74
CA ARG A 761 -22.64 -5.70 -29.53
C ARG A 761 -22.23 -6.12 -28.13
N LEU A 762 -21.15 -5.55 -27.59
CA LEU A 762 -20.68 -5.89 -26.26
C LEU A 762 -21.56 -5.28 -25.16
N VAL A 763 -22.07 -4.05 -25.36
CA VAL A 763 -23.05 -3.44 -24.45
C VAL A 763 -24.33 -4.28 -24.41
N HIS A 764 -24.88 -4.63 -25.57
CA HIS A 764 -26.10 -5.44 -25.64
C HIS A 764 -25.92 -6.85 -25.10
N LEU A 765 -24.75 -7.47 -25.29
CA LEU A 765 -24.45 -8.77 -24.69
C LEU A 765 -24.43 -8.68 -23.16
N GLY A 766 -23.73 -7.70 -22.60
CA GLY A 766 -23.67 -7.50 -21.14
C GLY A 766 -25.05 -7.22 -20.55
N GLU A 767 -25.87 -6.43 -21.24
CA GLU A 767 -27.26 -6.18 -20.86
C GLU A 767 -28.10 -7.47 -20.90
N TYR A 768 -28.04 -8.18 -22.02
CA TYR A 768 -28.81 -9.41 -22.24
C TYR A 768 -28.50 -10.47 -21.19
N ASN A 769 -27.22 -10.73 -20.89
CA ASN A 769 -26.84 -11.77 -19.94
C ASN A 769 -27.43 -11.52 -18.54
N ILE A 770 -27.54 -10.25 -18.13
CA ILE A 770 -28.21 -9.88 -16.88
C ILE A 770 -29.72 -10.10 -16.98
N LEU A 771 -30.35 -9.59 -18.05
CA LEU A 771 -31.81 -9.70 -18.24
C LEU A 771 -32.28 -11.16 -18.35
N ASN A 772 -31.51 -12.00 -19.04
CA ASN A 772 -31.81 -13.41 -19.27
C ASN A 772 -31.76 -14.24 -17.98
N ASN A 773 -31.00 -13.78 -16.98
CA ASN A 773 -30.78 -14.49 -15.72
C ASN A 773 -31.47 -13.80 -14.53
N LYS A 774 -32.54 -13.03 -14.78
CA LYS A 774 -33.34 -12.36 -13.76
C LYS A 774 -33.73 -13.31 -12.63
N ASP A 775 -34.21 -14.51 -12.95
CA ASP A 775 -34.76 -15.44 -11.95
C ASP A 775 -33.71 -15.91 -10.95
N LEU A 776 -32.47 -16.15 -11.38
CA LEU A 776 -31.35 -16.48 -10.48
C LEU A 776 -30.99 -15.31 -9.57
N ILE A 777 -31.06 -14.08 -10.09
CA ILE A 777 -30.82 -12.88 -9.28
C ILE A 777 -31.91 -12.74 -8.21
N MET A 778 -33.17 -12.94 -8.59
CA MET A 778 -34.31 -12.93 -7.66
C MET A 778 -34.16 -14.01 -6.58
N GLN A 779 -33.77 -15.23 -6.97
CA GLN A 779 -33.54 -16.34 -6.05
C GLN A 779 -32.45 -16.01 -5.02
N ALA A 780 -31.33 -15.42 -5.44
CA ALA A 780 -30.25 -15.01 -4.54
C ALA A 780 -30.72 -13.96 -3.52
N LEU A 781 -31.46 -12.95 -3.98
CA LEU A 781 -31.99 -11.88 -3.12
C LEU A 781 -33.03 -12.42 -2.13
N HIS A 782 -33.95 -13.29 -2.56
CA HIS A 782 -34.89 -13.98 -1.66
C HIS A 782 -34.15 -14.80 -0.60
N THR A 783 -33.12 -15.55 -1.00
CA THR A 783 -32.29 -16.36 -0.10
C THR A 783 -31.62 -15.48 0.96
N ALA A 784 -31.06 -14.34 0.56
CA ALA A 784 -30.40 -13.42 1.48
C ALA A 784 -31.38 -12.78 2.48
N VAL A 785 -32.55 -12.32 2.01
CA VAL A 785 -33.61 -11.79 2.90
C VAL A 785 -34.08 -12.86 3.88
N ALA A 786 -34.29 -14.10 3.42
CA ALA A 786 -34.69 -15.21 4.28
C ALA A 786 -33.64 -15.49 5.38
N ARG A 787 -32.34 -15.52 5.03
CA ARG A 787 -31.24 -15.69 5.99
C ARG A 787 -31.21 -14.57 7.04
N LYS A 788 -31.44 -13.32 6.63
CA LYS A 788 -31.45 -12.17 7.54
C LYS A 788 -32.62 -12.22 8.53
N LYS A 789 -33.80 -12.64 8.07
CA LYS A 789 -34.98 -12.85 8.93
C LYS A 789 -34.79 -14.00 9.93
N GLN A 790 -34.05 -15.04 9.55
CA GLN A 790 -33.79 -16.21 10.41
C GLN A 790 -32.77 -15.94 11.51
N LYS A 791 -31.75 -15.11 11.29
CA LYS A 791 -30.68 -14.80 12.29
C LYS A 791 -31.18 -14.19 13.63
N LYS A 792 -32.47 -13.90 13.76
CA LYS A 792 -33.09 -13.34 14.97
C LYS A 792 -34.07 -14.31 15.67
N LYS A 793 -34.43 -15.44 15.04
CA LYS A 793 -35.08 -16.55 15.75
C LYS A 793 -34.00 -17.40 16.39
#